data_AF-A0A210PV02-F1
#
_entry.id   AF-A0A210PV02-F1
#
_cell.length_a   1.000
_cell.length_b   1.000
_cell.length_c   1.000
_cell.angle_alpha   90.00
_cell.angle_beta   90.00
_cell.angle_gamma   90.00
#
_symmetry.space_group_name_H-M   'P 1'
#
loop_
_entity.id
_entity.type
_entity.pdbx_description
1 polymer ?
#
loop_
_entity_poly.entity_id
_entity_poly.type
_entity_poly.pdbx_seq_one_letter_code
_entity_poly.pdbx_strand_id
1 'polypeptide(L)'
;MWTIIFIIGLTSVSAQQPRPGPGQGQQGQQGQGQQQQQFNSPCLASFDQVFRKCFIDSGNFQLDIIFSLITNGTSGPLPQGTTRASLLPRLCSIRTNVETCVNPLPAGIAQRQQCTDREQLMMNSTIQSTSRAVASLCGVEPEMPACLGKFDARFKACMGQNQVNDDYFFKLLGNTTEGLQMTYDQLKNMTCVLQTQKTIVNCASTSLQQLNGECTQQEQYMVGQTLQNMMASYQGVCSGRPLMPRPPPPPECLMKFENDLDKCSRDSTTLGMGDMMMLLTQGTVPAGKDPNQMNGTICKNHKDFEVCGKNAIKATTCKGRNLLIAEGTFANIFITIGAYCHDTSMPGACMLTLQSQFAKCFGEVGLDEASYVGNVTAHKGALLGSTKQAAQTYCGKRKELYVCMKKVMHRCPGAEQTMALTGFDLASMERAVNVLCSDIDEYLIGLKCFAKPTPKSVECMTDMGDSITSLSQREMARGLSLNNFFNTFCDIRVKHVECDTSAWTSCDPKAVDLKRKFECHLIPTKCHQLNAKDVDKICPVASQVKPHLCVDDMKEGIKNCIAKYNIDPEVFLVNVTHDRSKMIGDPSNARKLCRDKAEVYRCMHQTLDKCAGAVELLEHWGHQQDKVQNGIDLLCDNFDSYVAGFECSSQSGPSVRSCISKSENSMTQLVSKHGGMETSKDAGYFKQFCAIKMEHLQCDLSAMKSKCSEGIMGLKTEFECTLIQDRCIGAERNSVASVCNENNYARAARKTVKPGITGNSKDPNGASAMSSVSYFTAVIVAFGSVVLSVL
;
A
#
# COMPACT_ATOMS: atom_id res chain seq x y z
N MET A 1 49.23 -20.01 17.67
CA MET A 1 50.56 -19.38 17.56
C MET A 1 50.49 -18.06 18.31
N TRP A 2 51.34 -17.95 19.33
CA TRP A 2 51.63 -16.81 20.20
C TRP A 2 50.59 -16.35 21.25
N THR A 3 51.06 -16.56 22.49
CA THR A 3 50.55 -16.32 23.84
C THR A 3 50.94 -14.92 24.35
N ILE A 4 50.31 -14.46 25.44
CA ILE A 4 50.78 -13.65 26.61
C ILE A 4 49.53 -12.86 27.11
N ILE A 5 48.83 -13.14 28.22
CA ILE A 5 49.11 -13.27 29.67
C ILE A 5 49.69 -12.02 30.34
N PHE A 6 48.89 -11.33 31.18
CA PHE A 6 49.22 -11.06 32.59
C PHE A 6 47.95 -10.91 33.45
N ILE A 7 48.05 -11.40 34.69
CA ILE A 7 47.02 -11.60 35.72
C ILE A 7 47.45 -10.84 37.00
N ILE A 8 46.46 -10.55 37.89
CA ILE A 8 46.51 -10.32 39.36
C ILE A 8 46.88 -8.89 39.80
N GLY A 9 46.22 -8.20 40.76
CA GLY A 9 45.09 -8.48 41.67
C GLY A 9 45.19 -7.65 42.97
N LEU A 10 44.07 -7.56 43.72
CA LEU A 10 43.91 -7.29 45.18
C LEU A 10 44.33 -5.88 45.71
N THR A 11 43.81 -5.23 46.78
CA THR A 11 42.70 -5.33 47.76
C THR A 11 42.72 -4.03 48.61
N SER A 12 41.54 -3.54 49.01
CA SER A 12 41.14 -2.81 50.24
C SER A 12 42.09 -1.91 51.06
N VAL A 13 41.62 -0.73 51.52
CA VAL A 13 41.22 -0.39 52.92
C VAL A 13 40.98 1.14 53.09
N SER A 14 39.84 1.45 53.72
CA SER A 14 39.35 2.56 54.58
C SER A 14 40.39 3.57 55.16
N ALA A 15 40.11 4.78 55.67
CA ALA A 15 38.93 5.55 56.09
C ALA A 15 39.37 7.00 56.41
N GLN A 16 38.47 8.00 56.31
CA GLN A 16 38.15 8.96 57.40
C GLN A 16 37.22 10.09 56.92
N GLN A 17 36.13 10.26 57.66
CA GLN A 17 35.19 11.40 57.69
C GLN A 17 35.48 12.20 58.98
N PRO A 18 35.13 13.51 59.12
CA PRO A 18 33.72 13.90 59.33
C PRO A 18 33.24 15.30 58.83
N ARG A 19 32.02 15.31 58.26
CA ARG A 19 30.80 16.20 58.47
C ARG A 19 30.89 17.75 58.57
N PRO A 20 29.75 18.50 58.42
CA PRO A 20 28.63 18.38 57.46
C PRO A 20 28.09 19.75 56.93
N GLY A 21 27.26 19.74 55.87
CA GLY A 21 26.42 20.89 55.49
C GLY A 21 25.47 20.54 54.33
N PRO A 22 24.20 20.99 54.32
CA PRO A 22 23.09 20.27 53.68
C PRO A 22 22.77 20.75 52.26
N GLY A 23 22.43 19.82 51.37
CA GLY A 23 21.88 20.12 50.05
C GLY A 23 21.31 18.85 49.40
N GLN A 24 19.98 18.83 49.25
CA GLN A 24 19.19 17.70 48.75
C GLN A 24 19.64 17.26 47.35
N GLY A 25 20.01 15.98 47.22
CA GLY A 25 20.16 15.29 45.95
C GLY A 25 18.99 14.35 45.71
N GLN A 26 18.30 14.50 44.58
CA GLN A 26 17.51 13.42 43.97
C GLN A 26 18.44 12.59 43.08
N GLN A 27 18.47 11.29 43.35
CA GLN A 27 19.22 10.29 42.61
C GLN A 27 18.69 10.15 41.18
N GLY A 28 19.62 10.18 40.22
CA GLY A 28 19.37 9.82 38.83
C GLY A 28 19.13 8.32 38.67
N GLN A 29 18.03 7.97 38.02
CA GLN A 29 17.83 6.66 37.41
C GLN A 29 18.44 6.66 36.00
N GLN A 30 19.30 5.69 35.74
CA GLN A 30 19.78 5.34 34.40
C GLN A 30 18.61 4.79 33.58
N GLY A 31 18.21 5.50 32.53
CA GLY A 31 17.12 5.10 31.63
C GLY A 31 17.56 4.07 30.61
N GLN A 32 17.05 2.84 30.73
CA GLN A 32 16.96 1.87 29.64
C GLN A 32 15.69 2.17 28.83
N GLY A 33 15.85 2.60 27.58
CA GLY A 33 14.74 2.88 26.67
C GLY A 33 14.14 1.60 26.10
N GLN A 34 13.00 1.16 26.65
CA GLN A 34 12.14 0.14 26.05
C GLN A 34 11.06 0.82 25.19
N GLN A 35 10.86 0.33 23.96
CA GLN A 35 9.80 0.80 23.07
C GLN A 35 8.44 0.41 23.63
N GLN A 36 7.67 1.39 24.10
CA GLN A 36 6.26 1.24 24.46
C GLN A 36 5.42 1.30 23.17
N GLN A 37 4.58 0.28 22.93
CA GLN A 37 3.45 0.42 22.01
C GLN A 37 2.44 1.36 22.66
N GLN A 38 2.42 2.64 22.26
CA GLN A 38 1.49 3.63 22.83
C GLN A 38 0.09 3.45 22.23
N PHE A 39 -0.91 3.31 23.11
CA PHE A 39 -2.32 3.30 22.75
C PHE A 39 -2.88 4.73 22.72
N ASN A 40 -3.66 5.07 21.70
CA ASN A 40 -4.21 6.42 21.41
C ASN A 40 -5.33 6.89 22.37
N SER A 41 -5.48 6.20 23.50
CA SER A 41 -6.46 6.49 24.52
C SER A 41 -5.73 6.71 25.83
N PRO A 42 -5.92 7.85 26.53
CA PRO A 42 -5.33 8.05 27.85
C PRO A 42 -5.65 6.88 28.79
N CYS A 43 -6.87 6.32 28.67
CA CYS A 43 -7.30 5.14 29.39
C CYS A 43 -6.45 3.91 29.08
N LEU A 44 -6.26 3.59 27.80
CA LEU A 44 -5.47 2.41 27.40
C LEU A 44 -3.97 2.61 27.59
N ALA A 45 -3.45 3.82 27.45
CA ALA A 45 -2.05 4.14 27.73
C ALA A 45 -1.74 4.00 29.23
N SER A 46 -2.63 4.52 30.08
CA SER A 46 -2.53 4.35 31.53
C SER A 46 -2.67 2.89 31.93
N PHE A 47 -3.54 2.15 31.24
CA PHE A 47 -3.64 0.70 31.40
C PHE A 47 -2.36 -0.02 31.02
N ASP A 48 -1.81 0.18 29.83
CA ASP A 48 -0.56 -0.48 29.40
C ASP A 48 0.60 -0.17 30.37
N GLN A 49 0.74 1.08 30.79
CA GLN A 49 1.78 1.48 31.74
C GLN A 49 1.64 0.75 33.09
N VAL A 50 0.45 0.77 33.69
CA VAL A 50 0.22 0.13 35.00
C VAL A 50 0.23 -1.39 34.89
N PHE A 51 -0.27 -1.93 33.79
CA PHE A 51 -0.25 -3.36 33.48
C PHE A 51 1.18 -3.89 33.35
N ARG A 52 2.06 -3.22 32.59
CA ARG A 52 3.50 -3.55 32.52
C ARG A 52 4.17 -3.42 33.89
N LYS A 53 3.84 -2.37 34.63
CA LYS A 53 4.38 -2.14 35.98
C LYS A 53 4.04 -3.29 36.93
N CYS A 54 2.85 -3.88 36.84
CA CYS A 54 2.48 -5.04 37.66
C CYS A 54 3.43 -6.24 37.46
N PHE A 55 3.88 -6.52 36.23
CA PHE A 55 4.83 -7.60 35.96
C PHE A 55 6.25 -7.29 36.43
N ILE A 56 6.66 -6.02 36.30
CA ILE A 56 7.97 -5.56 36.78
C ILE A 56 8.01 -5.59 38.31
N ASP A 57 7.00 -5.03 38.98
CA ASP A 57 6.97 -4.93 40.45
C ASP A 57 6.79 -6.31 41.11
N SER A 58 6.09 -7.24 40.48
CA SER A 58 5.84 -8.58 41.04
C SER A 58 7.03 -9.53 40.94
N GLY A 59 7.99 -9.29 40.03
CA GLY A 59 9.11 -10.22 39.82
C GLY A 59 10.17 -9.84 38.80
N ASN A 60 10.23 -8.56 38.43
CA ASN A 60 11.12 -8.01 37.42
C ASN A 60 10.97 -8.69 36.05
N PHE A 61 9.73 -8.96 35.64
CA PHE A 61 9.41 -9.47 34.30
C PHE A 61 8.97 -8.35 33.38
N GLN A 62 9.62 -8.26 32.22
CA GLN A 62 9.16 -7.42 31.13
C GLN A 62 8.06 -8.16 30.36
N LEU A 63 6.99 -7.45 29.99
CA LEU A 63 5.84 -8.04 29.31
C LEU A 63 6.22 -8.73 27.98
N ASP A 64 7.24 -8.23 27.29
CA ASP A 64 7.73 -8.80 26.02
C ASP A 64 8.35 -10.19 26.21
N ILE A 65 8.97 -10.44 27.37
CA ILE A 65 9.46 -11.78 27.75
C ILE A 65 8.28 -12.74 27.93
N ILE A 66 7.19 -12.25 28.51
CA ILE A 66 5.97 -13.03 28.74
C ILE A 66 5.31 -13.39 27.42
N PHE A 67 5.17 -12.43 26.50
CA PHE A 67 4.67 -12.72 25.15
C PHE A 67 5.59 -13.68 24.39
N SER A 68 6.91 -13.55 24.53
CA SER A 68 7.86 -14.50 23.95
C SER A 68 7.71 -15.92 24.54
N LEU A 69 7.43 -16.04 25.85
CA LEU A 69 7.15 -17.34 26.49
C LEU A 69 5.81 -17.93 26.04
N ILE A 70 4.76 -17.11 25.95
CA ILE A 70 3.42 -17.53 25.51
C ILE A 70 3.47 -18.04 24.06
N THR A 71 4.15 -17.31 23.19
CA THR A 71 4.22 -17.61 21.75
C THR A 71 5.36 -18.52 21.35
N ASN A 72 6.07 -19.08 22.34
CA ASN A 72 7.22 -19.95 22.11
C ASN A 72 8.32 -19.32 21.22
N GLY A 73 8.53 -18.01 21.37
CA GLY A 73 9.59 -17.24 20.72
C GLY A 73 9.19 -16.56 19.39
N THR A 74 7.96 -16.73 18.90
CA THR A 74 7.55 -16.11 17.63
C THR A 74 7.30 -14.60 17.74
N SER A 75 6.95 -14.09 18.92
CA SER A 75 6.80 -12.65 19.17
C SER A 75 8.12 -11.93 19.50
N GLY A 76 9.25 -12.65 19.53
CA GLY A 76 10.57 -12.09 19.83
C GLY A 76 11.50 -13.14 20.47
N PRO A 77 12.83 -12.97 20.32
CA PRO A 77 13.79 -13.84 20.98
C PRO A 77 13.76 -13.63 22.50
N LEU A 78 13.94 -14.72 23.27
CA LEU A 78 14.18 -14.61 24.71
C LEU A 78 15.47 -13.81 24.98
N PRO A 79 15.58 -13.11 26.14
CA PRO A 79 16.79 -12.40 26.50
C PRO A 79 18.03 -13.30 26.41
N GLN A 80 19.13 -12.75 25.89
CA GLN A 80 20.38 -13.51 25.75
C GLN A 80 20.80 -14.15 27.09
N GLY A 81 21.15 -15.43 27.05
CA GLY A 81 21.54 -16.20 28.24
C GLY A 81 20.38 -16.77 29.07
N THR A 82 19.13 -16.58 28.64
CA THR A 82 17.96 -17.18 29.30
C THR A 82 17.34 -18.29 28.44
N THR A 83 16.79 -19.30 29.10
CA THR A 83 16.02 -20.37 28.45
C THR A 83 14.59 -20.40 28.97
N ARG A 84 13.66 -20.94 28.19
CA ARG A 84 12.27 -21.18 28.63
C ARG A 84 12.22 -21.92 29.97
N ALA A 85 13.04 -22.96 30.13
CA ALA A 85 13.15 -23.75 31.36
C ALA A 85 13.58 -22.92 32.58
N SER A 86 14.43 -21.90 32.37
CA SER A 86 14.87 -21.00 33.45
C SER A 86 13.85 -19.91 33.81
N LEU A 87 13.01 -19.49 32.86
CA LEU A 87 12.07 -18.39 33.03
C LEU A 87 10.70 -18.85 33.52
N LEU A 88 10.25 -20.05 33.13
CA LEU A 88 8.92 -20.56 33.45
C LEU A 88 8.69 -20.69 34.97
N PRO A 89 9.58 -21.31 35.78
CA PRO A 89 9.37 -21.42 37.22
C PRO A 89 9.29 -20.05 37.91
N ARG A 90 10.08 -19.08 37.42
CA ARG A 90 10.09 -17.71 37.94
C ARG A 90 8.77 -16.99 37.63
N LEU A 91 8.29 -17.07 36.38
CA LEU A 91 6.99 -16.51 35.99
C LEU A 91 5.86 -17.11 36.81
N CYS A 92 5.90 -18.42 37.05
CA CYS A 92 4.87 -19.12 37.81
C CYS A 92 4.89 -18.78 39.31
N SER A 93 6.07 -18.55 39.88
CA SER A 93 6.20 -18.12 41.28
C SER A 93 5.60 -16.74 41.56
N ILE A 94 5.43 -15.89 40.53
CA ILE A 94 4.91 -14.53 40.67
C ILE A 94 3.48 -14.36 40.18
N ARG A 95 2.85 -15.42 39.63
CA ARG A 95 1.54 -15.32 38.98
C ARG A 95 0.49 -14.69 39.88
N THR A 96 0.36 -15.18 41.12
CA THR A 96 -0.64 -14.68 42.07
C THR A 96 -0.44 -13.20 42.41
N ASN A 97 0.82 -12.74 42.49
CA ASN A 97 1.15 -11.33 42.73
C ASN A 97 0.75 -10.46 41.53
N VAL A 98 1.03 -10.94 40.30
CA VAL A 98 0.62 -10.28 39.07
C VAL A 98 -0.91 -10.20 38.99
N GLU A 99 -1.62 -11.30 39.19
CA GLU A 99 -3.10 -11.37 39.14
C GLU A 99 -3.74 -10.40 40.15
N THR A 100 -3.22 -10.39 41.38
CA THR A 100 -3.65 -9.45 42.43
C THR A 100 -3.44 -7.99 42.01
N CYS A 101 -2.37 -7.70 41.26
CA CYS A 101 -2.08 -6.37 40.76
C CYS A 101 -2.92 -5.97 39.54
N VAL A 102 -3.14 -6.86 38.57
CA VAL A 102 -3.77 -6.51 37.28
C VAL A 102 -5.30 -6.54 37.32
N ASN A 103 -5.92 -7.41 38.11
CA ASN A 103 -7.38 -7.56 38.18
C ASN A 103 -8.15 -6.28 38.59
N PRO A 104 -7.68 -5.45 39.55
CA PRO A 104 -8.38 -4.22 39.90
C PRO A 104 -8.15 -3.07 38.90
N LEU A 105 -7.25 -3.21 37.92
CA LEU A 105 -6.86 -2.10 37.03
C LEU A 105 -8.01 -1.54 36.18
N PRO A 106 -8.87 -2.34 35.53
CA PRO A 106 -9.91 -1.79 34.65
C PRO A 106 -10.88 -0.90 35.43
N ALA A 107 -11.30 -1.33 36.61
CA ALA A 107 -12.17 -0.53 37.49
C ALA A 107 -11.42 0.70 38.05
N GLY A 108 -10.18 0.54 38.51
CA GLY A 108 -9.39 1.64 39.07
C GLY A 108 -8.98 2.69 38.04
N ILE A 109 -8.84 2.31 36.76
CA ILE A 109 -8.52 3.24 35.66
C ILE A 109 -9.80 3.88 35.14
N ALA A 110 -10.89 3.12 34.96
CA ALA A 110 -12.19 3.67 34.57
C ALA A 110 -12.79 4.65 35.60
N GLN A 111 -12.46 4.53 36.88
CA GLN A 111 -12.84 5.51 37.89
C GLN A 111 -11.99 6.78 37.86
N ARG A 112 -10.70 6.65 37.52
CA ARG A 112 -9.75 7.77 37.47
C ARG A 112 -9.76 8.51 36.13
N GLN A 113 -10.22 7.85 35.08
CA GLN A 113 -10.24 8.35 33.71
C GLN A 113 -11.57 7.99 33.06
N GLN A 114 -12.12 8.89 32.24
CA GLN A 114 -13.37 8.65 31.52
C GLN A 114 -13.16 7.65 30.37
N CYS A 115 -12.98 6.38 30.73
CA CYS A 115 -12.83 5.27 29.77
C CYS A 115 -14.18 4.93 29.14
N THR A 116 -14.22 4.84 27.81
CA THR A 116 -15.37 4.30 27.07
C THR A 116 -15.58 2.83 27.38
N ASP A 117 -16.81 2.33 27.22
CA ASP A 117 -17.15 0.91 27.41
C ASP A 117 -16.28 -0.01 26.53
N ARG A 118 -15.91 0.47 25.34
CA ARG A 118 -15.02 -0.26 24.42
C ARG A 118 -13.59 -0.38 24.97
N GLU A 119 -13.06 0.66 25.59
CA GLU A 119 -11.73 0.64 26.18
C GLU A 119 -11.70 -0.25 27.43
N GLN A 120 -12.73 -0.15 28.27
CA GLN A 120 -12.89 -1.06 29.41
C GLN A 120 -12.95 -2.53 28.97
N LEU A 121 -13.65 -2.81 27.87
CA LEU A 121 -13.66 -4.15 27.27
C LEU A 121 -12.26 -4.60 26.82
N MET A 122 -11.50 -3.74 26.15
CA MET A 122 -10.15 -4.08 25.68
C MET A 122 -9.18 -4.33 26.85
N MET A 123 -9.25 -3.52 27.92
CA MET A 123 -8.47 -3.72 29.14
C MET A 123 -8.79 -5.07 29.80
N ASN A 124 -10.10 -5.34 30.01
CA ASN A 124 -10.57 -6.59 30.59
C ASN A 124 -10.16 -7.82 29.75
N SER A 125 -10.29 -7.72 28.42
CA SER A 125 -9.89 -8.78 27.49
C SER A 125 -8.39 -9.03 27.52
N THR A 126 -7.57 -7.98 27.61
CA THR A 126 -6.11 -8.08 27.67
C THR A 126 -5.64 -8.72 28.97
N ILE A 127 -6.20 -8.32 30.12
CA ILE A 127 -5.91 -8.96 31.42
C ILE A 127 -6.29 -10.43 31.39
N GLN A 128 -7.52 -10.74 30.96
CA GLN A 128 -8.00 -12.12 30.97
C GLN A 128 -7.19 -13.01 30.02
N SER A 129 -6.92 -12.57 28.80
CA SER A 129 -6.12 -13.35 27.84
C SER A 129 -4.70 -13.60 28.36
N THR A 130 -4.05 -12.57 28.93
CA THR A 130 -2.69 -12.69 29.47
C THR A 130 -2.64 -13.57 30.72
N SER A 131 -3.54 -13.36 31.68
CA SER A 131 -3.63 -14.17 32.90
C SER A 131 -3.89 -15.64 32.56
N ARG A 132 -4.78 -15.94 31.61
CA ARG A 132 -5.01 -17.33 31.18
C ARG A 132 -3.81 -17.96 30.50
N ALA A 133 -3.12 -17.21 29.64
CA ALA A 133 -1.92 -17.69 28.99
C ALA A 133 -0.82 -17.99 30.02
N VAL A 134 -0.64 -17.13 31.02
CA VAL A 134 0.32 -17.35 32.11
C VAL A 134 -0.11 -18.52 33.01
N ALA A 135 -1.38 -18.65 33.38
CA ALA A 135 -1.89 -19.77 34.18
C ALA A 135 -1.65 -21.12 33.48
N SER A 136 -1.97 -21.19 32.17
CA SER A 136 -1.70 -22.34 31.32
C SER A 136 -0.21 -22.71 31.26
N LEU A 137 0.67 -21.72 31.05
CA LEU A 137 2.12 -21.90 31.12
C LEU A 137 2.60 -22.48 32.47
N CYS A 138 1.86 -22.24 33.53
CA CYS A 138 2.17 -22.66 34.89
C CYS A 138 1.47 -23.95 35.34
N GLY A 139 0.79 -24.64 34.44
CA GLY A 139 0.05 -25.85 34.77
C GLY A 139 -1.08 -25.60 35.77
N VAL A 140 -1.60 -24.38 35.84
CA VAL A 140 -2.77 -24.05 36.66
C VAL A 140 -3.94 -23.77 35.76
N GLU A 141 -5.06 -24.41 36.09
CA GLU A 141 -6.31 -24.19 35.38
C GLU A 141 -6.73 -22.72 35.53
N PRO A 142 -6.83 -21.96 34.43
CA PRO A 142 -7.17 -20.55 34.52
C PRO A 142 -8.59 -20.36 35.05
N GLU A 143 -8.79 -19.35 35.90
CA GLU A 143 -10.14 -18.96 36.32
C GLU A 143 -10.88 -18.39 35.09
N MET A 144 -11.90 -19.12 34.62
CA MET A 144 -12.70 -18.69 33.49
C MET A 144 -13.69 -17.60 33.93
N PRO A 145 -13.87 -16.50 33.17
CA PRO A 145 -14.91 -15.52 33.45
C PRO A 145 -16.24 -16.21 33.63
N ALA A 146 -17.05 -15.79 34.59
CA ALA A 146 -18.23 -16.53 35.02
C ALA A 146 -19.12 -17.01 33.84
N CYS A 147 -19.35 -16.17 32.83
CA CYS A 147 -20.10 -16.56 31.64
C CYS A 147 -19.40 -17.65 30.80
N LEU A 148 -18.08 -17.53 30.57
CA LEU A 148 -17.31 -18.53 29.85
C LEU A 148 -17.14 -19.81 30.66
N GLY A 149 -16.99 -19.72 31.99
CA GLY A 149 -16.95 -20.88 32.87
C GLY A 149 -18.28 -21.62 32.89
N LYS A 150 -19.42 -20.90 32.89
CA LYS A 150 -20.75 -21.50 32.69
C LYS A 150 -20.87 -22.17 31.33
N PHE A 151 -20.37 -21.53 30.27
CA PHE A 151 -20.34 -22.13 28.94
C PHE A 151 -19.51 -23.42 28.94
N ASP A 152 -18.27 -23.37 29.42
CA ASP A 152 -17.35 -24.51 29.45
C ASP A 152 -17.92 -25.67 30.29
N ALA A 153 -18.45 -25.39 31.48
CA ALA A 153 -19.09 -26.39 32.32
C ALA A 153 -20.29 -27.05 31.62
N ARG A 154 -21.15 -26.28 30.95
CA ARG A 154 -22.29 -26.81 30.18
C ARG A 154 -21.83 -27.58 28.96
N PHE A 155 -20.78 -27.12 28.31
CA PHE A 155 -20.23 -27.72 27.11
C PHE A 155 -19.59 -29.08 27.44
N LYS A 156 -18.74 -29.14 28.46
CA LYS A 156 -18.17 -30.37 29.02
C LYS A 156 -19.24 -31.32 29.54
N ALA A 157 -20.24 -30.82 30.29
CA ALA A 157 -21.35 -31.63 30.76
C ALA A 157 -22.14 -32.24 29.60
N CYS A 158 -22.42 -31.46 28.55
CA CYS A 158 -23.08 -31.97 27.34
C CYS A 158 -22.21 -33.02 26.63
N MET A 159 -20.91 -32.78 26.48
CA MET A 159 -20.00 -33.76 25.87
C MET A 159 -20.00 -35.07 26.68
N GLY A 160 -19.86 -35.00 28.01
CA GLY A 160 -19.93 -36.15 28.90
C GLY A 160 -21.25 -36.91 28.82
N GLN A 161 -22.38 -36.20 28.80
CA GLN A 161 -23.73 -36.80 28.61
C GLN A 161 -23.86 -37.57 27.29
N ASN A 162 -23.14 -37.12 26.25
CA ASN A 162 -23.13 -37.76 24.95
C ASN A 162 -21.89 -38.66 24.73
N GLN A 163 -21.23 -39.09 25.80
CA GLN A 163 -20.08 -40.01 25.79
C GLN A 163 -18.88 -39.49 24.98
N VAL A 164 -18.72 -38.17 24.85
CA VAL A 164 -17.54 -37.53 24.27
C VAL A 164 -16.60 -37.15 25.40
N ASN A 165 -15.37 -37.65 25.34
CA ASN A 165 -14.32 -37.31 26.29
C ASN A 165 -13.80 -35.89 26.00
N ASP A 166 -14.09 -34.95 26.90
CA ASP A 166 -13.72 -33.55 26.77
C ASP A 166 -12.20 -33.33 26.90
N ASP A 167 -11.50 -34.12 27.74
CA ASP A 167 -10.03 -34.10 27.83
C ASP A 167 -9.39 -34.40 26.47
N TYR A 168 -9.95 -35.36 25.73
CA TYR A 168 -9.44 -35.72 24.40
C TYR A 168 -9.66 -34.60 23.38
N PHE A 169 -10.81 -33.92 23.46
CA PHE A 169 -11.11 -32.77 22.62
C PHE A 169 -10.14 -31.60 22.85
N PHE A 170 -9.91 -31.22 24.11
CA PHE A 170 -9.03 -30.09 24.42
C PHE A 170 -7.55 -30.40 24.19
N LYS A 171 -7.10 -31.64 24.44
CA LYS A 171 -5.73 -32.07 24.12
C LYS A 171 -5.47 -32.12 22.62
N LEU A 172 -6.47 -32.51 21.82
CA LEU A 172 -6.37 -32.47 20.37
C LEU A 172 -6.16 -31.04 19.86
N LEU A 173 -6.93 -30.08 20.38
CA LEU A 173 -6.81 -28.66 20.05
C LEU A 173 -5.47 -28.05 20.48
N GLY A 174 -4.94 -28.47 21.63
CA GLY A 174 -3.63 -28.06 22.12
C GLY A 174 -2.45 -28.72 21.42
N ASN A 175 -2.69 -29.59 20.42
CA ASN A 175 -1.67 -30.40 19.77
C ASN A 175 -0.78 -31.18 20.77
N THR A 176 -1.39 -31.71 21.83
CA THR A 176 -0.68 -32.43 22.91
C THR A 176 -1.33 -33.79 23.18
N THR A 177 -0.52 -34.74 23.61
CA THR A 177 -0.97 -36.06 24.11
C THR A 177 -0.51 -36.30 25.54
N GLU A 178 -0.06 -35.26 26.23
CA GLU A 178 0.47 -35.37 27.58
C GLU A 178 -0.55 -36.01 28.53
N GLY A 179 -0.10 -37.01 29.29
CA GLY A 179 -0.94 -37.81 30.18
C GLY A 179 -1.85 -38.82 29.47
N LEU A 180 -1.83 -38.90 28.14
CA LEU A 180 -2.52 -39.95 27.38
C LEU A 180 -1.51 -41.02 26.95
N GLN A 181 -1.85 -42.30 27.14
CA GLN A 181 -1.06 -43.42 26.61
C GLN A 181 -1.36 -43.68 25.12
N MET A 182 -1.46 -42.62 24.31
CA MET A 182 -1.75 -42.72 22.87
C MET A 182 -1.03 -41.62 22.09
N THR A 183 -0.73 -41.91 20.82
CA THR A 183 -0.14 -40.95 19.88
C THR A 183 -1.13 -39.88 19.44
N TYR A 184 -0.64 -38.77 18.88
CA TYR A 184 -1.50 -37.69 18.41
C TYR A 184 -2.45 -38.14 17.29
N ASP A 185 -1.99 -39.04 16.40
CA ASP A 185 -2.83 -39.62 15.36
C ASP A 185 -3.92 -40.54 15.93
N GLN A 186 -3.62 -41.30 17.00
CA GLN A 186 -4.63 -42.09 17.69
C GLN A 186 -5.67 -41.18 18.37
N LEU A 187 -5.23 -40.12 19.06
CA LEU A 187 -6.11 -39.11 19.66
C LEU A 187 -6.99 -38.45 18.60
N LYS A 188 -6.41 -38.02 17.48
CA LYS A 188 -7.11 -37.45 16.33
C LYS A 188 -8.13 -38.43 15.76
N ASN A 189 -7.75 -39.69 15.50
CA ASN A 189 -8.66 -40.69 14.94
C ASN A 189 -9.85 -41.00 15.86
N MET A 190 -9.65 -40.95 17.18
CA MET A 190 -10.71 -41.17 18.16
C MET A 190 -11.66 -39.97 18.27
N THR A 191 -11.12 -38.76 18.32
CA THR A 191 -11.90 -37.54 18.55
C THR A 191 -12.57 -37.05 17.25
N CYS A 192 -11.94 -37.26 16.10
CA CYS A 192 -12.39 -36.74 14.81
C CYS A 192 -13.38 -37.65 14.06
N VAL A 193 -13.98 -38.66 14.70
CA VAL A 193 -15.06 -39.43 14.08
C VAL A 193 -16.28 -38.53 13.87
N LEU A 194 -16.94 -38.65 12.70
CA LEU A 194 -18.05 -37.78 12.30
C LEU A 194 -19.15 -37.66 13.36
N GLN A 195 -19.45 -38.74 14.08
CA GLN A 195 -20.44 -38.73 15.15
C GLN A 195 -20.01 -37.87 16.34
N THR A 196 -18.76 -38.03 16.80
CA THR A 196 -18.14 -37.21 17.86
C THR A 196 -18.11 -35.74 17.47
N GLN A 197 -17.75 -35.41 16.23
CA GLN A 197 -17.77 -34.04 15.72
C GLN A 197 -19.17 -33.43 15.78
N LYS A 198 -20.21 -34.14 15.29
CA LYS A 198 -21.60 -33.68 15.36
C LYS A 198 -22.06 -33.42 16.79
N THR A 199 -21.67 -34.30 17.72
CA THR A 199 -21.98 -34.14 19.13
C THR A 199 -21.32 -32.91 19.75
N ILE A 200 -20.03 -32.70 19.52
CA ILE A 200 -19.28 -31.52 19.98
C ILE A 200 -19.91 -30.24 19.45
N VAL A 201 -20.23 -30.21 18.17
CA VAL A 201 -20.93 -29.11 17.50
C VAL A 201 -22.28 -28.79 18.17
N ASN A 202 -23.08 -29.83 18.41
CA ASN A 202 -24.39 -29.68 19.00
C ASN A 202 -24.28 -29.16 20.44
N CYS A 203 -23.36 -29.74 21.23
CA CYS A 203 -23.08 -29.30 22.58
C CYS A 203 -22.64 -27.85 22.63
N ALA A 204 -21.74 -27.43 21.74
CA ALA A 204 -21.31 -26.03 21.64
C ALA A 204 -22.48 -25.07 21.35
N SER A 205 -23.33 -25.41 20.39
CA SER A 205 -24.50 -24.59 20.04
C SER A 205 -25.52 -24.53 21.18
N THR A 206 -25.86 -25.68 21.77
CA THR A 206 -26.81 -25.75 22.90
C THR A 206 -26.29 -25.01 24.12
N SER A 207 -25.02 -25.20 24.48
CA SER A 207 -24.41 -24.49 25.61
C SER A 207 -24.39 -22.98 25.39
N LEU A 208 -24.14 -22.51 24.16
CA LEU A 208 -24.20 -21.08 23.82
C LEU A 208 -25.63 -20.52 23.91
N GLN A 209 -26.62 -21.24 23.39
CA GLN A 209 -28.03 -20.84 23.47
C GLN A 209 -28.53 -20.73 24.92
N GLN A 210 -28.07 -21.64 25.78
CA GLN A 210 -28.42 -21.64 27.21
C GLN A 210 -27.82 -20.45 27.97
N LEU A 211 -26.84 -19.72 27.42
CA LEU A 211 -26.34 -18.49 28.04
C LEU A 211 -27.30 -17.31 27.85
N ASN A 212 -28.33 -17.46 27.02
CA ASN A 212 -29.30 -16.41 26.76
C ASN A 212 -30.09 -16.08 28.04
N GLY A 213 -29.95 -14.84 28.54
CA GLY A 213 -30.55 -14.39 29.79
C GLY A 213 -29.69 -14.60 31.05
N GLU A 214 -28.59 -15.34 30.97
CA GLU A 214 -27.65 -15.55 32.09
C GLU A 214 -26.34 -14.78 31.97
N CYS A 215 -26.04 -14.33 30.76
CA CYS A 215 -24.90 -13.51 30.43
C CYS A 215 -25.37 -12.27 29.68
N THR A 216 -24.59 -11.20 29.78
CA THR A 216 -24.80 -10.00 28.95
C THR A 216 -24.58 -10.31 27.47
N GLN A 217 -25.19 -9.54 26.57
CA GLN A 217 -24.99 -9.69 25.11
C GLN A 217 -23.50 -9.61 24.71
N GLN A 218 -22.73 -8.79 25.44
CA GLN A 218 -21.30 -8.62 25.23
C GLN A 218 -20.49 -9.87 25.62
N GLU A 219 -20.82 -10.49 26.75
CA GLU A 219 -20.21 -11.76 27.16
C GLU A 219 -20.58 -12.89 26.20
N GLN A 220 -21.84 -12.96 25.77
CA GLN A 220 -22.28 -13.93 24.76
C GLN A 220 -21.53 -13.76 23.44
N TYR A 221 -21.28 -12.51 23.03
CA TYR A 221 -20.47 -12.22 21.84
C TYR A 221 -19.03 -12.71 22.00
N MET A 222 -18.39 -12.48 23.15
CA MET A 222 -17.02 -12.97 23.42
C MET A 222 -16.95 -14.50 23.46
N VAL A 223 -17.92 -15.16 24.10
CA VAL A 223 -18.03 -16.63 24.11
C VAL A 223 -18.23 -17.14 22.68
N GLY A 224 -19.08 -16.47 21.89
CA GLY A 224 -19.31 -16.81 20.48
C GLY A 224 -18.06 -16.70 19.61
N GLN A 225 -17.27 -15.63 19.77
CA GLN A 225 -15.99 -15.46 19.05
C GLN A 225 -14.96 -16.51 19.46
N THR A 226 -14.84 -16.78 20.76
CA THR A 226 -13.95 -17.83 21.29
C THR A 226 -14.33 -19.20 20.73
N LEU A 227 -15.63 -19.49 20.71
CA LEU A 227 -16.16 -20.74 20.17
C LEU A 227 -15.91 -20.87 18.67
N GLN A 228 -16.09 -19.80 17.88
CA GLN A 228 -15.79 -19.81 16.45
C GLN A 228 -14.34 -20.17 16.18
N ASN A 229 -13.39 -19.56 16.90
CA ASN A 229 -11.96 -19.87 16.75
C ASN A 229 -11.62 -21.30 17.19
N MET A 230 -12.23 -21.77 18.29
CA MET A 230 -12.05 -23.13 18.78
C MET A 230 -12.57 -24.17 17.79
N MET A 231 -13.74 -23.93 17.18
CA MET A 231 -14.34 -24.82 16.20
C MET A 231 -13.58 -24.82 14.87
N ALA A 232 -13.13 -23.65 14.40
CA ALA A 232 -12.28 -23.55 13.23
C ALA A 232 -10.97 -24.35 13.41
N SER A 233 -10.35 -24.26 14.59
CA SER A 233 -9.14 -25.01 14.94
C SER A 233 -9.40 -26.52 15.00
N TYR A 234 -10.49 -26.93 15.66
CA TYR A 234 -10.89 -28.34 15.76
C TYR A 234 -11.10 -28.97 14.38
N GLN A 235 -11.74 -28.24 13.45
CA GLN A 235 -11.94 -28.71 12.08
C GLN A 235 -10.65 -28.72 11.27
N GLY A 236 -9.80 -27.72 11.42
CA GLY A 236 -8.47 -27.72 10.81
C GLY A 236 -7.72 -29.01 11.16
N VAL A 237 -7.77 -29.41 12.43
CA VAL A 237 -7.15 -30.65 12.91
C VAL A 237 -7.88 -31.89 12.38
N CYS A 238 -9.21 -31.93 12.45
CA CYS A 238 -9.98 -33.15 12.17
C CYS A 238 -10.23 -33.46 10.70
N SER A 239 -10.39 -32.46 9.85
CA SER A 239 -10.77 -32.67 8.45
C SER A 239 -9.67 -32.33 7.46
N GLY A 240 -8.59 -31.65 7.87
CA GLY A 240 -7.66 -31.03 6.91
C GLY A 240 -8.38 -30.11 5.90
N ARG A 241 -9.61 -29.72 6.21
CA ARG A 241 -10.57 -28.92 5.45
C ARG A 241 -11.47 -28.20 6.46
N PRO A 242 -11.95 -26.99 6.19
CA PRO A 242 -12.81 -26.27 7.13
C PRO A 242 -14.25 -26.81 7.07
N LEU A 243 -14.87 -27.10 8.22
CA LEU A 243 -16.29 -27.46 8.34
C LEU A 243 -16.91 -26.95 9.64
N MET A 244 -17.21 -25.65 9.72
CA MET A 244 -17.90 -25.00 10.87
C MET A 244 -19.22 -25.72 11.21
N PRO A 245 -19.63 -25.84 12.49
CA PRO A 245 -21.04 -26.01 12.76
C PRO A 245 -21.80 -24.75 12.43
N ARG A 246 -22.92 -24.99 11.77
CA ARG A 246 -23.82 -23.98 11.23
C ARG A 246 -24.12 -22.89 12.27
N PRO A 247 -23.72 -21.63 12.02
CA PRO A 247 -24.58 -20.48 12.34
C PRO A 247 -26.00 -20.81 11.83
N PRO A 248 -27.09 -20.13 12.27
CA PRO A 248 -28.38 -20.27 11.57
C PRO A 248 -28.09 -20.33 10.07
N PRO A 249 -28.48 -21.44 9.39
CA PRO A 249 -27.88 -21.85 8.12
C PRO A 249 -27.71 -20.59 7.29
N PRO A 250 -26.49 -20.30 6.78
CA PRO A 250 -26.25 -19.07 6.04
C PRO A 250 -27.46 -18.90 5.14
N PRO A 251 -28.16 -17.75 5.19
CA PRO A 251 -29.41 -17.55 4.46
C PRO A 251 -29.31 -18.23 3.11
N GLU A 252 -30.29 -19.04 2.70
CA GLU A 252 -30.17 -20.00 1.59
C GLU A 252 -29.42 -19.47 0.36
N CYS A 253 -29.58 -18.17 0.08
CA CYS A 253 -28.84 -17.43 -0.93
C CYS A 253 -27.30 -17.44 -0.79
N LEU A 254 -26.75 -17.32 0.43
CA LEU A 254 -25.32 -17.35 0.74
C LEU A 254 -24.76 -18.77 0.57
N MET A 255 -25.48 -19.80 1.01
CA MET A 255 -25.08 -21.19 0.73
C MET A 255 -25.05 -21.48 -0.78
N LYS A 256 -26.07 -20.99 -1.51
CA LYS A 256 -26.09 -21.11 -2.98
C LYS A 256 -24.90 -20.37 -3.59
N PHE A 257 -24.61 -19.16 -3.13
CA PHE A 257 -23.46 -18.38 -3.59
C PHE A 257 -22.12 -19.07 -3.31
N GLU A 258 -21.90 -19.62 -2.11
CA GLU A 258 -20.67 -20.35 -1.77
C GLU A 258 -20.48 -21.60 -2.65
N ASN A 259 -21.56 -22.33 -2.93
CA ASN A 259 -21.54 -23.48 -3.83
C ASN A 259 -21.26 -23.08 -5.28
N ASP A 260 -21.92 -22.02 -5.77
CA ASP A 260 -21.70 -21.47 -7.10
C ASP A 260 -20.24 -20.99 -7.23
N LEU A 261 -19.65 -20.43 -6.17
CA LEU A 261 -18.27 -19.96 -6.14
C LEU A 261 -17.24 -21.10 -6.04
N ASP A 262 -17.50 -22.17 -5.27
CA ASP A 262 -16.65 -23.38 -5.28
C ASP A 262 -16.68 -24.05 -6.65
N LYS A 263 -17.85 -24.12 -7.29
CA LYS A 263 -17.98 -24.60 -8.66
C LYS A 263 -17.17 -23.74 -9.63
N CYS A 264 -17.27 -22.41 -9.52
CA CYS A 264 -16.45 -21.51 -10.32
C CYS A 264 -14.95 -21.74 -10.15
N SER A 265 -14.50 -21.97 -8.91
CA SER A 265 -13.10 -22.29 -8.63
C SER A 265 -12.67 -23.58 -9.33
N ARG A 266 -13.49 -24.64 -9.28
CA ARG A 266 -13.19 -25.92 -9.94
C ARG A 266 -13.21 -25.81 -11.46
N ASP A 267 -14.23 -25.17 -12.01
CA ASP A 267 -14.41 -25.04 -13.45
C ASP A 267 -13.29 -24.19 -14.08
N SER A 268 -12.82 -23.17 -13.35
CA SER A 268 -11.79 -22.25 -13.84
C SER A 268 -10.37 -22.74 -13.53
N THR A 269 -10.10 -23.15 -12.29
CA THR A 269 -8.75 -23.43 -11.79
C THR A 269 -8.46 -24.91 -11.58
N THR A 270 -9.44 -25.81 -11.78
CA THR A 270 -9.37 -27.25 -11.42
C THR A 270 -9.17 -27.52 -9.93
N LEU A 271 -9.14 -26.48 -9.10
CA LEU A 271 -9.01 -26.56 -7.64
C LEU A 271 -10.36 -26.26 -6.99
N GLY A 272 -10.66 -26.94 -5.88
CA GLY A 272 -11.76 -26.50 -5.02
C GLY A 272 -11.38 -25.22 -4.29
N MET A 273 -12.37 -24.41 -3.92
CA MET A 273 -12.16 -23.16 -3.18
C MET A 273 -11.37 -23.39 -1.90
N GLY A 274 -11.61 -24.50 -1.19
CA GLY A 274 -10.86 -24.85 0.02
C GLY A 274 -9.35 -25.06 -0.22
N ASP A 275 -8.99 -25.76 -1.31
CA ASP A 275 -7.59 -26.00 -1.68
C ASP A 275 -6.91 -24.69 -2.11
N MET A 276 -7.64 -23.86 -2.87
CA MET A 276 -7.18 -22.55 -3.31
C MET A 276 -6.93 -21.63 -2.10
N MET A 277 -7.87 -21.53 -1.15
CA MET A 277 -7.73 -20.70 0.04
C MET A 277 -6.63 -21.20 0.99
N MET A 278 -6.43 -22.52 1.10
CA MET A 278 -5.34 -23.09 1.88
C MET A 278 -3.97 -22.64 1.36
N LEU A 279 -3.76 -22.71 0.04
CA LEU A 279 -2.54 -22.22 -0.59
C LEU A 279 -2.37 -20.71 -0.43
N LEU A 280 -3.43 -19.93 -0.64
CA LEU A 280 -3.38 -18.47 -0.59
C LEU A 280 -3.14 -17.91 0.83
N THR A 281 -3.65 -18.58 1.87
CA THR A 281 -3.61 -18.05 3.25
C THR A 281 -2.54 -18.70 4.12
N GLN A 282 -2.23 -19.97 3.89
CA GLN A 282 -1.30 -20.74 4.74
C GLN A 282 0.00 -21.07 4.02
N GLY A 283 0.08 -20.85 2.70
CA GLY A 283 1.23 -21.28 1.90
C GLY A 283 1.38 -22.80 1.81
N THR A 284 0.36 -23.56 2.21
CA THR A 284 0.37 -25.02 2.23
C THR A 284 -0.46 -25.58 1.08
N VAL A 285 -0.03 -26.73 0.54
CA VAL A 285 -0.78 -27.46 -0.49
C VAL A 285 -1.40 -28.73 0.07
N PRO A 286 -2.55 -29.18 -0.47
CA PRO A 286 -3.06 -30.50 -0.19
C PRO A 286 -2.03 -31.58 -0.50
N ALA A 287 -2.00 -32.64 0.32
CA ALA A 287 -1.08 -33.76 0.13
C ALA A 287 -1.19 -34.34 -1.29
N GLY A 288 -0.05 -34.51 -1.95
CA GLY A 288 0.03 -35.05 -3.31
C GLY A 288 -0.13 -34.03 -4.45
N LYS A 289 -0.25 -32.72 -4.14
CA LYS A 289 -0.24 -31.65 -5.16
C LYS A 289 1.08 -30.89 -5.13
N ASP A 290 1.55 -30.48 -6.31
CA ASP A 290 2.74 -29.63 -6.47
C ASP A 290 2.36 -28.14 -6.31
N PRO A 291 3.00 -27.39 -5.37
CA PRO A 291 2.77 -25.95 -5.20
C PRO A 291 2.99 -25.13 -6.47
N ASN A 292 3.99 -25.48 -7.29
CA ASN A 292 4.29 -24.70 -8.50
C ASN A 292 3.21 -24.90 -9.56
N GLN A 293 2.77 -26.14 -9.75
CA GLN A 293 1.65 -26.46 -10.64
C GLN A 293 0.34 -25.78 -10.19
N MET A 294 0.03 -25.81 -8.89
CA MET A 294 -1.16 -25.14 -8.35
C MET A 294 -1.09 -23.63 -8.55
N ASN A 295 0.05 -23.01 -8.24
CA ASN A 295 0.27 -21.58 -8.43
C ASN A 295 0.10 -21.19 -9.91
N GLY A 296 0.76 -21.90 -10.82
CA GLY A 296 0.65 -21.67 -12.27
C GLY A 296 -0.80 -21.79 -12.77
N THR A 297 -1.57 -22.73 -12.22
CA THR A 297 -2.97 -22.94 -12.62
C THR A 297 -3.89 -21.83 -12.09
N ILE A 298 -3.73 -21.42 -10.83
CA ILE A 298 -4.48 -20.30 -10.25
C ILE A 298 -4.21 -19.03 -11.04
N CYS A 299 -2.93 -18.68 -11.25
CA CYS A 299 -2.58 -17.42 -11.88
C CYS A 299 -2.92 -17.37 -13.36
N LYS A 300 -2.86 -18.49 -14.08
CA LYS A 300 -3.29 -18.57 -15.47
C LYS A 300 -4.80 -18.38 -15.64
N ASN A 301 -5.60 -18.91 -14.70
CA ASN A 301 -7.06 -19.01 -14.87
C ASN A 301 -7.87 -18.06 -13.96
N HIS A 302 -7.22 -17.15 -13.22
CA HIS A 302 -7.93 -16.28 -12.27
C HIS A 302 -8.92 -15.31 -12.94
N LYS A 303 -8.73 -14.94 -14.23
CA LYS A 303 -9.70 -14.13 -14.99
C LYS A 303 -10.97 -14.92 -15.31
N ASP A 304 -10.86 -16.21 -15.62
CA ASP A 304 -12.02 -17.07 -15.81
C ASP A 304 -12.78 -17.23 -14.49
N PHE A 305 -12.04 -17.36 -13.38
CA PHE A 305 -12.62 -17.35 -12.04
C PHE A 305 -13.32 -16.02 -11.72
N GLU A 306 -12.76 -14.89 -12.15
CA GLU A 306 -13.38 -13.56 -12.00
C GLU A 306 -14.73 -13.50 -12.70
N VAL A 307 -14.78 -13.89 -13.98
CA VAL A 307 -15.99 -13.88 -14.79
C VAL A 307 -17.04 -14.80 -14.18
N CYS A 308 -16.64 -16.01 -13.79
CA CYS A 308 -17.54 -16.96 -13.17
C CYS A 308 -18.07 -16.45 -11.83
N GLY A 309 -17.21 -15.95 -10.94
CA GLY A 309 -17.62 -15.44 -9.63
C GLY A 309 -18.52 -14.20 -9.72
N LYS A 310 -18.29 -13.30 -10.68
CA LYS A 310 -19.23 -12.20 -10.98
C LYS A 310 -20.59 -12.73 -11.42
N ASN A 311 -20.63 -13.79 -12.23
CA ASN A 311 -21.88 -14.42 -12.63
C ASN A 311 -22.56 -15.12 -11.44
N ALA A 312 -21.81 -15.72 -10.51
CA ALA A 312 -22.34 -16.27 -9.27
C ALA A 312 -22.97 -15.18 -8.37
N ILE A 313 -22.36 -13.99 -8.28
CA ILE A 313 -22.97 -12.84 -7.59
C ILE A 313 -24.26 -12.41 -8.30
N LYS A 314 -24.25 -12.26 -9.63
CA LYS A 314 -25.45 -11.85 -10.37
C LYS A 314 -26.58 -12.87 -10.27
N ALA A 315 -26.25 -14.16 -10.20
CA ALA A 315 -27.19 -15.26 -10.09
C ALA A 315 -27.61 -15.57 -8.65
N THR A 316 -27.03 -14.90 -7.64
CA THR A 316 -27.49 -15.07 -6.27
C THR A 316 -28.79 -14.33 -6.03
N THR A 317 -29.66 -14.92 -5.21
CA THR A 317 -30.91 -14.32 -4.76
C THR A 317 -30.71 -13.45 -3.50
N CYS A 318 -29.47 -13.26 -3.05
CA CYS A 318 -29.18 -12.46 -1.87
C CYS A 318 -29.59 -11.00 -2.04
N LYS A 319 -30.07 -10.40 -0.94
CA LYS A 319 -30.45 -8.98 -0.86
C LYS A 319 -29.90 -8.35 0.42
N GLY A 320 -29.78 -7.02 0.40
CA GLY A 320 -29.37 -6.23 1.57
C GLY A 320 -28.02 -6.68 2.13
N ARG A 321 -27.96 -6.93 3.44
CA ARG A 321 -26.73 -7.35 4.14
C ARG A 321 -26.11 -8.62 3.55
N ASN A 322 -26.92 -9.59 3.12
CA ASN A 322 -26.40 -10.86 2.58
C ASN A 322 -25.78 -10.68 1.20
N LEU A 323 -26.28 -9.75 0.38
CA LEU A 323 -25.66 -9.43 -0.91
C LEU A 323 -24.29 -8.78 -0.69
N LEU A 324 -24.20 -7.84 0.26
CA LEU A 324 -22.94 -7.21 0.64
C LEU A 324 -21.91 -8.23 1.16
N ILE A 325 -22.34 -9.23 1.94
CA ILE A 325 -21.48 -10.32 2.40
C ILE A 325 -20.96 -11.14 1.22
N ALA A 326 -21.82 -11.51 0.27
CA ALA A 326 -21.43 -12.26 -0.93
C ALA A 326 -20.43 -11.47 -1.79
N GLU A 327 -20.74 -10.19 -2.07
CA GLU A 327 -19.87 -9.29 -2.84
C GLU A 327 -18.52 -9.09 -2.13
N GLY A 328 -18.52 -8.84 -0.83
CA GLY A 328 -17.30 -8.66 -0.04
C GLY A 328 -16.45 -9.93 0.04
N THR A 329 -17.08 -11.10 0.19
CA THR A 329 -16.39 -12.39 0.22
C THR A 329 -15.70 -12.68 -1.11
N PHE A 330 -16.41 -12.52 -2.23
CA PHE A 330 -15.82 -12.67 -3.55
C PHE A 330 -14.70 -11.66 -3.80
N ALA A 331 -14.93 -10.38 -3.48
CA ALA A 331 -13.93 -9.33 -3.66
C ALA A 331 -12.65 -9.65 -2.89
N ASN A 332 -12.74 -10.07 -1.62
CA ASN A 332 -11.57 -10.45 -0.82
C ASN A 332 -10.81 -11.64 -1.40
N ILE A 333 -11.53 -12.70 -1.81
CA ILE A 333 -10.90 -13.88 -2.42
C ILE A 333 -10.20 -13.48 -3.73
N PHE A 334 -10.88 -12.71 -4.57
CA PHE A 334 -10.35 -12.28 -5.86
C PHE A 334 -9.14 -11.35 -5.71
N ILE A 335 -9.20 -10.39 -4.79
CA ILE A 335 -8.07 -9.52 -4.42
C ILE A 335 -6.88 -10.35 -3.92
N THR A 336 -7.14 -11.36 -3.09
CA THR A 336 -6.09 -12.24 -2.55
C THR A 336 -5.42 -13.04 -3.66
N ILE A 337 -6.20 -13.60 -4.60
CA ILE A 337 -5.68 -14.30 -5.77
C ILE A 337 -4.82 -13.36 -6.62
N GLY A 338 -5.32 -12.16 -6.90
CA GLY A 338 -4.55 -11.17 -7.66
C GLY A 338 -3.25 -10.79 -6.98
N ALA A 339 -3.26 -10.61 -5.65
CA ALA A 339 -2.06 -10.25 -4.90
C ALA A 339 -1.03 -11.39 -4.96
N TYR A 340 -1.49 -12.62 -4.75
CA TYR A 340 -0.67 -13.83 -4.84
C TYR A 340 -0.06 -14.00 -6.25
N CYS A 341 -0.83 -13.70 -7.29
CA CYS A 341 -0.40 -13.77 -8.68
C CYS A 341 0.35 -12.53 -9.18
N HIS A 342 0.55 -11.52 -8.32
CA HIS A 342 1.11 -10.22 -8.69
C HIS A 342 0.41 -9.55 -9.87
N ASP A 343 -0.90 -9.76 -10.03
CA ASP A 343 -1.69 -9.12 -11.09
C ASP A 343 -1.98 -7.67 -10.68
N THR A 344 -1.17 -6.76 -11.22
CA THR A 344 -1.29 -5.33 -10.97
C THR A 344 -2.52 -4.70 -11.62
N SER A 345 -3.21 -5.39 -12.54
CA SER A 345 -4.45 -4.88 -13.14
C SER A 345 -5.64 -4.87 -12.16
N MET A 346 -5.54 -5.61 -11.06
CA MET A 346 -6.55 -5.65 -9.99
C MET A 346 -6.23 -4.61 -8.90
N PRO A 347 -7.11 -3.62 -8.64
CA PRO A 347 -6.84 -2.55 -7.67
C PRO A 347 -6.38 -3.04 -6.29
N GLY A 348 -7.15 -3.93 -5.64
CA GLY A 348 -6.82 -4.40 -4.29
C GLY A 348 -5.59 -5.30 -4.23
N ALA A 349 -5.41 -6.14 -5.24
CA ALA A 349 -4.24 -7.02 -5.37
C ALA A 349 -2.95 -6.24 -5.57
N CYS A 350 -3.04 -5.24 -6.43
CA CYS A 350 -1.95 -4.36 -6.72
C CYS A 350 -1.56 -3.56 -5.48
N MET A 351 -2.52 -3.05 -4.70
CA MET A 351 -2.25 -2.38 -3.42
C MET A 351 -1.53 -3.27 -2.42
N LEU A 352 -1.91 -4.55 -2.31
CA LEU A 352 -1.26 -5.51 -1.41
C LEU A 352 0.19 -5.83 -1.82
N THR A 353 0.50 -5.73 -3.12
CA THR A 353 1.85 -6.00 -3.64
C THR A 353 2.67 -4.73 -3.84
N LEU A 354 2.08 -3.55 -3.69
CA LEU A 354 2.67 -2.26 -4.03
C LEU A 354 4.00 -2.02 -3.29
N GLN A 355 4.06 -2.36 -2.00
CA GLN A 355 5.29 -2.26 -1.21
C GLN A 355 6.40 -3.18 -1.77
N SER A 356 6.07 -4.43 -2.11
CA SER A 356 7.04 -5.37 -2.71
C SER A 356 7.51 -4.87 -4.09
N GLN A 357 6.60 -4.31 -4.89
CA GLN A 357 6.96 -3.76 -6.21
C GLN A 357 7.84 -2.51 -6.09
N PHE A 358 7.62 -1.68 -5.06
CA PHE A 358 8.51 -0.56 -4.77
C PHE A 358 9.88 -1.02 -4.28
N ALA A 359 9.96 -2.09 -3.49
CA ALA A 359 11.24 -2.71 -3.12
C ALA A 359 12.01 -3.19 -4.36
N LYS A 360 11.33 -3.82 -5.33
CA LYS A 360 11.96 -4.21 -6.61
C LYS A 360 12.52 -3.01 -7.39
N CYS A 361 11.85 -1.86 -7.35
CA CYS A 361 12.37 -0.65 -7.97
C CYS A 361 13.72 -0.21 -7.37
N PHE A 362 14.00 -0.50 -6.09
CA PHE A 362 15.33 -0.27 -5.51
C PHE A 362 16.36 -1.20 -6.16
N GLY A 363 16.06 -2.50 -6.23
CA GLY A 363 16.92 -3.49 -6.87
C GLY A 363 17.22 -3.18 -8.34
N GLU A 364 16.21 -2.80 -9.11
CA GLU A 364 16.34 -2.47 -10.55
C GLU A 364 17.30 -1.31 -10.83
N VAL A 365 17.40 -0.34 -9.91
CA VAL A 365 18.31 0.81 -10.07
C VAL A 365 19.65 0.62 -9.36
N GLY A 366 19.90 -0.57 -8.80
CA GLY A 366 21.15 -0.91 -8.10
C GLY A 366 21.22 -0.41 -6.66
N LEU A 367 20.07 -0.20 -6.01
CA LEU A 367 19.96 0.03 -4.56
C LEU A 367 19.53 -1.26 -3.87
N ASP A 368 19.78 -1.36 -2.56
CA ASP A 368 19.36 -2.52 -1.77
C ASP A 368 17.84 -2.53 -1.58
N GLU A 369 17.16 -3.59 -2.01
CA GLU A 369 15.71 -3.78 -1.84
C GLU A 369 15.29 -3.72 -0.36
N ALA A 370 16.16 -4.19 0.55
CA ALA A 370 15.92 -4.12 1.98
C ALA A 370 15.95 -2.68 2.51
N SER A 371 16.46 -1.70 1.77
CA SER A 371 16.39 -0.28 2.17
C SER A 371 14.97 0.28 2.10
N TYR A 372 14.07 -0.32 1.31
CA TYR A 372 12.67 0.10 1.24
C TYR A 372 11.81 -0.46 2.39
N VAL A 373 11.98 -1.75 2.71
CA VAL A 373 11.15 -2.49 3.69
C VAL A 373 11.85 -2.79 5.03
N GLY A 374 13.16 -2.56 5.13
CA GLY A 374 13.96 -3.00 6.27
C GLY A 374 13.92 -2.06 7.47
N ASN A 375 14.17 -2.65 8.65
CA ASN A 375 14.36 -1.90 9.91
C ASN A 375 15.53 -0.91 9.88
N VAL A 376 16.36 -0.93 8.82
CA VAL A 376 17.44 0.02 8.58
C VAL A 376 16.89 1.46 8.51
N THR A 377 15.66 1.64 7.99
CA THR A 377 14.94 2.91 7.95
C THR A 377 13.90 3.06 9.08
N ALA A 378 13.43 1.96 9.68
CA ALA A 378 12.36 1.98 10.69
C ALA A 378 12.71 2.68 12.03
N HIS A 379 14.01 2.93 12.32
CA HIS A 379 14.41 3.57 13.58
C HIS A 379 15.29 4.81 13.43
N LYS A 380 15.65 5.24 12.21
CA LYS A 380 16.56 6.36 12.00
C LYS A 380 16.18 7.00 10.70
N GLY A 381 16.09 8.33 10.63
CA GLY A 381 15.87 9.11 9.39
C GLY A 381 16.95 8.94 8.30
N ALA A 382 17.59 7.77 8.25
CA ALA A 382 18.62 7.31 7.31
C ALA A 382 18.01 6.97 5.93
N LEU A 383 17.07 7.79 5.44
CA LEU A 383 16.36 7.57 4.17
C LEU A 383 17.31 7.38 2.98
N LEU A 384 18.44 8.10 2.96
CA LEU A 384 19.47 8.01 1.92
C LEU A 384 20.60 7.04 2.30
N GLY A 385 20.56 6.45 3.50
CA GLY A 385 21.65 5.69 4.11
C GLY A 385 22.41 6.48 5.18
N SER A 386 23.19 5.78 6.00
CA SER A 386 23.89 6.37 7.16
C SER A 386 25.33 6.80 6.90
N THR A 387 25.82 6.68 5.67
CA THR A 387 27.17 7.06 5.26
C THR A 387 27.11 7.96 4.03
N LYS A 388 28.16 8.77 3.82
CA LYS A 388 28.26 9.65 2.65
C LYS A 388 28.19 8.88 1.33
N GLN A 389 28.86 7.74 1.26
CA GLN A 389 28.83 6.87 0.09
C GLN A 389 27.42 6.30 -0.19
N ALA A 390 26.70 5.84 0.85
CA ALA A 390 25.34 5.34 0.69
C ALA A 390 24.40 6.45 0.20
N ALA A 391 24.48 7.64 0.82
CA ALA A 391 23.69 8.81 0.42
C ALA A 391 23.99 9.27 -1.01
N GLN A 392 25.27 9.31 -1.40
CA GLN A 392 25.66 9.63 -2.77
C GLN A 392 25.15 8.60 -3.78
N THR A 393 25.20 7.31 -3.43
CA THR A 393 24.69 6.22 -4.28
C THR A 393 23.18 6.36 -4.48
N TYR A 394 22.43 6.51 -3.38
CA TYR A 394 20.99 6.75 -3.43
C TYR A 394 20.65 8.00 -4.26
N CYS A 395 21.30 9.13 -3.97
CA CYS A 395 21.04 10.38 -4.66
C CYS A 395 21.40 10.34 -6.15
N GLY A 396 22.39 9.54 -6.54
CA GLY A 396 22.72 9.28 -7.95
C GLY A 396 21.65 8.46 -8.67
N LYS A 397 20.94 7.57 -7.96
CA LYS A 397 19.90 6.68 -8.50
C LYS A 397 18.47 7.16 -8.32
N ARG A 398 18.25 8.22 -7.55
CA ARG A 398 16.91 8.73 -7.20
C ARG A 398 15.98 8.92 -8.41
N LYS A 399 16.45 9.51 -9.51
CA LYS A 399 15.60 9.79 -10.68
C LYS A 399 15.09 8.49 -11.32
N GLU A 400 15.98 7.53 -11.53
CA GLU A 400 15.63 6.20 -12.04
C GLU A 400 14.64 5.50 -11.09
N LEU A 401 14.89 5.61 -9.77
CA LEU A 401 14.04 5.01 -8.73
C LEU A 401 12.60 5.54 -8.79
N TYR A 402 12.41 6.87 -8.75
CA TYR A 402 11.08 7.46 -8.76
C TYR A 402 10.37 7.26 -10.11
N VAL A 403 11.10 7.17 -11.23
CA VAL A 403 10.51 6.76 -12.52
C VAL A 403 9.97 5.33 -12.44
N CYS A 404 10.71 4.39 -11.84
CA CYS A 404 10.23 3.04 -11.62
C CYS A 404 9.00 3.01 -10.71
N MET A 405 9.05 3.67 -9.55
CA MET A 405 7.94 3.70 -8.58
C MET A 405 6.69 4.34 -9.17
N LYS A 406 6.83 5.41 -9.97
CA LYS A 406 5.71 6.00 -10.72
C LYS A 406 5.11 4.99 -11.68
N LYS A 407 5.91 4.27 -12.48
CA LYS A 407 5.40 3.23 -13.38
C LYS A 407 4.63 2.14 -12.63
N VAL A 408 5.14 1.70 -11.48
CA VAL A 408 4.45 0.73 -10.61
C VAL A 408 3.11 1.30 -10.13
N MET A 409 3.10 2.54 -9.63
CA MET A 409 1.90 3.21 -9.13
C MET A 409 0.86 3.43 -10.24
N HIS A 410 1.26 3.82 -11.45
CA HIS A 410 0.35 4.04 -12.59
C HIS A 410 -0.24 2.73 -13.13
N ARG A 411 0.49 1.61 -13.01
CA ARG A 411 -0.03 0.28 -13.34
C ARG A 411 -1.03 -0.24 -12.32
N CYS A 412 -1.21 0.48 -11.21
CA CYS A 412 -1.96 0.07 -10.04
C CYS A 412 -3.22 0.94 -9.90
N PRO A 413 -4.38 0.52 -10.44
CA PRO A 413 -5.54 1.40 -10.47
C PRO A 413 -5.99 1.77 -9.05
N GLY A 414 -6.11 3.07 -8.78
CA GLY A 414 -6.48 3.60 -7.46
C GLY A 414 -5.32 3.72 -6.47
N ALA A 415 -4.10 3.28 -6.81
CA ALA A 415 -2.98 3.34 -5.87
C ALA A 415 -2.63 4.75 -5.45
N GLU A 416 -2.56 5.69 -6.38
CA GLU A 416 -2.31 7.09 -6.05
C GLU A 416 -3.35 7.63 -5.05
N GLN A 417 -4.63 7.32 -5.25
CA GLN A 417 -5.69 7.73 -4.34
C GLN A 417 -5.55 7.05 -2.97
N THR A 418 -5.33 5.73 -2.93
CA THR A 418 -5.20 4.98 -1.67
C THR A 418 -3.95 5.39 -0.90
N MET A 419 -2.83 5.58 -1.58
CA MET A 419 -1.59 6.07 -0.97
C MET A 419 -1.79 7.48 -0.40
N ALA A 420 -2.45 8.36 -1.14
CA ALA A 420 -2.77 9.69 -0.64
C ALA A 420 -3.69 9.65 0.59
N LEU A 421 -4.63 8.69 0.66
CA LEU A 421 -5.45 8.45 1.86
C LEU A 421 -4.65 7.94 3.06
N THR A 422 -3.49 7.31 2.83
CA THR A 422 -2.54 6.94 3.90
C THR A 422 -1.53 8.05 4.21
N GLY A 423 -1.64 9.20 3.55
CA GLY A 423 -0.69 10.31 3.68
C GLY A 423 0.63 10.14 2.94
N PHE A 424 0.72 9.13 2.06
CA PHE A 424 1.87 8.93 1.20
C PHE A 424 1.60 9.55 -0.17
N ASP A 425 2.38 10.59 -0.52
CA ASP A 425 2.39 11.18 -1.86
C ASP A 425 3.78 11.00 -2.48
N LEU A 426 3.85 10.22 -3.56
CA LEU A 426 5.13 9.88 -4.19
C LEU A 426 5.86 11.11 -4.74
N ALA A 427 5.10 12.09 -5.25
CA ALA A 427 5.66 13.33 -5.78
C ALA A 427 6.25 14.21 -4.64
N SER A 428 5.53 14.34 -3.53
CA SER A 428 6.04 14.99 -2.32
C SER A 428 7.29 14.31 -1.78
N MET A 429 7.30 12.97 -1.75
CA MET A 429 8.45 12.18 -1.31
C MET A 429 9.67 12.42 -2.21
N GLU A 430 9.51 12.46 -3.52
CA GLU A 430 10.58 12.80 -4.47
C GLU A 430 11.14 14.21 -4.23
N ARG A 431 10.26 15.20 -4.05
CA ARG A 431 10.65 16.59 -3.72
C ARG A 431 11.41 16.66 -2.40
N ALA A 432 10.93 15.98 -1.37
CA ALA A 432 11.56 15.94 -0.06
C ALA A 432 12.94 15.27 -0.11
N VAL A 433 13.07 14.17 -0.84
CA VAL A 433 14.37 13.52 -1.08
C VAL A 433 15.33 14.43 -1.85
N ASN A 434 14.84 15.21 -2.83
CA ASN A 434 15.69 16.17 -3.55
C ASN A 434 16.31 17.22 -2.61
N VAL A 435 15.59 17.65 -1.58
CA VAL A 435 16.12 18.53 -0.53
C VAL A 435 17.28 17.85 0.20
N LEU A 436 17.10 16.61 0.66
CA LEU A 436 18.18 15.88 1.36
C LEU A 436 19.39 15.63 0.46
N CYS A 437 19.16 15.31 -0.82
CA CYS A 437 20.22 15.08 -1.79
C CYS A 437 20.97 16.36 -2.22
N SER A 438 20.38 17.53 -2.01
CA SER A 438 21.04 18.81 -2.27
C SER A 438 22.10 19.13 -1.22
N ASP A 439 22.01 18.51 -0.04
CA ASP A 439 22.89 18.79 1.09
C ASP A 439 23.18 17.53 1.94
N ILE A 440 23.97 16.61 1.35
CA ILE A 440 24.28 15.31 1.95
C ILE A 440 25.08 15.47 3.27
N ASP A 441 25.95 16.47 3.37
CA ASP A 441 26.78 16.64 4.56
C ASP A 441 25.93 17.11 5.75
N GLU A 442 25.05 18.10 5.56
CA GLU A 442 24.07 18.54 6.56
C GLU A 442 23.07 17.42 6.90
N TYR A 443 22.66 16.62 5.93
CA TYR A 443 21.84 15.43 6.17
C TYR A 443 22.50 14.44 7.14
N LEU A 444 23.79 14.13 6.94
CA LEU A 444 24.53 13.21 7.81
C LEU A 444 24.77 13.80 9.20
N ILE A 445 24.92 15.11 9.31
CA ILE A 445 24.97 15.82 10.61
C ILE A 445 23.62 15.66 11.32
N GLY A 446 22.52 15.94 10.62
CA GLY A 446 21.16 15.80 11.15
C GLY A 446 20.84 14.37 11.57
N LEU A 447 21.25 13.37 10.77
CA LEU A 447 21.02 11.96 11.08
C LEU A 447 21.57 11.54 12.44
N LYS A 448 22.73 12.08 12.84
CA LYS A 448 23.31 11.82 14.17
C LYS A 448 22.43 12.38 15.29
N CYS A 449 21.80 13.53 15.06
CA CYS A 449 20.90 14.13 16.03
C CYS A 449 19.54 13.41 16.08
N PHE A 450 18.93 13.18 14.91
CA PHE A 450 17.60 12.61 14.80
C PHE A 450 17.51 11.12 15.12
N ALA A 451 18.65 10.42 15.18
CA ALA A 451 18.71 9.02 15.63
C ALA A 451 18.23 8.82 17.08
N LYS A 452 18.11 9.90 17.87
CA LYS A 452 17.58 9.88 19.24
C LYS A 452 16.43 10.90 19.34
N PRO A 453 15.18 10.51 19.10
CA PRO A 453 14.05 11.43 19.18
C PRO A 453 13.94 12.05 20.58
N THR A 454 13.72 13.36 20.61
CA THR A 454 13.39 14.06 21.85
C THR A 454 12.00 13.63 22.32
N PRO A 455 11.69 13.68 23.62
CA PRO A 455 10.34 13.37 24.10
C PRO A 455 9.26 14.18 23.38
N LYS A 456 9.55 15.44 23.06
CA LYS A 456 8.63 16.30 22.30
C LYS A 456 8.46 15.84 20.85
N SER A 457 9.52 15.41 20.17
CA SER A 457 9.41 14.87 18.81
C SER A 457 8.59 13.58 18.78
N VAL A 458 8.77 12.70 19.78
CA VAL A 458 7.93 11.50 19.93
C VAL A 458 6.45 11.87 20.09
N GLU A 459 6.13 12.83 20.97
CA GLU A 459 4.78 13.37 21.14
C GLU A 459 4.21 13.88 19.81
N CYS A 460 4.97 14.71 19.07
CA CYS A 460 4.54 15.24 17.78
C CYS A 460 4.28 14.14 16.72
N MET A 461 5.06 13.06 16.72
CA MET A 461 4.87 11.92 15.82
C MET A 461 3.65 11.08 16.21
N THR A 462 3.46 10.80 17.50
CA THR A 462 2.29 10.09 18.03
C THR A 462 1.01 10.87 17.72
N ASP A 463 0.97 12.17 18.03
CA ASP A 463 -0.20 13.03 17.76
C ASP A 463 -0.59 13.03 16.29
N MET A 464 0.40 13.06 15.38
CA MET A 464 0.16 12.96 13.94
C MET A 464 -0.41 11.60 13.57
N GLY A 465 0.20 10.50 14.04
CA GLY A 465 -0.25 9.14 13.76
C GLY A 465 -1.69 8.89 14.22
N ASP A 466 -2.03 9.39 15.41
CA ASP A 466 -3.36 9.29 16.00
C ASP A 466 -4.39 10.07 15.19
N SER A 467 -4.02 11.29 14.78
CA SER A 467 -4.88 12.17 13.99
C SER A 467 -5.15 11.61 12.59
N ILE A 468 -4.13 11.07 11.90
CA ILE A 468 -4.27 10.43 10.58
C ILE A 468 -5.10 9.16 10.69
N THR A 469 -4.87 8.34 11.72
CA THR A 469 -5.65 7.11 11.96
C THR A 469 -7.13 7.44 12.21
N SER A 470 -7.40 8.43 13.07
CA SER A 470 -8.75 8.92 13.35
C SER A 470 -9.44 9.50 12.11
N LEU A 471 -8.70 10.25 11.29
CA LEU A 471 -9.22 10.75 10.01
C LEU A 471 -9.59 9.59 9.07
N SER A 472 -8.70 8.62 8.89
CA SER A 472 -8.93 7.44 8.05
C SER A 472 -10.14 6.62 8.50
N GLN A 473 -10.31 6.43 9.82
CA GLN A 473 -11.49 5.75 10.37
C GLN A 473 -12.78 6.52 10.11
N ARG A 474 -12.77 7.86 10.22
CA ARG A 474 -13.93 8.71 9.92
C ARG A 474 -14.30 8.65 8.43
N GLU A 475 -13.31 8.64 7.53
CA GLU A 475 -13.55 8.43 6.11
C GLU A 475 -14.25 7.10 5.84
N MET A 476 -13.71 6.00 6.38
CA MET A 476 -14.28 4.68 6.21
C MET A 476 -15.70 4.57 6.78
N ALA A 477 -15.98 5.23 7.90
CA ALA A 477 -17.28 5.15 8.57
C ALA A 477 -18.35 6.06 7.97
N ARG A 478 -17.98 7.23 7.43
CA ARG A 478 -18.93 8.28 7.01
C ARG A 478 -18.87 8.61 5.53
N GLY A 479 -17.92 8.06 4.79
CA GLY A 479 -17.68 8.38 3.38
C GLY A 479 -17.49 9.88 3.18
N LEU A 480 -16.53 10.50 3.88
CA LEU A 480 -16.33 11.94 3.70
C LEU A 480 -15.89 12.18 2.24
N SER A 481 -16.13 13.40 1.77
CA SER A 481 -15.62 13.79 0.47
C SER A 481 -14.10 13.84 0.51
N LEU A 482 -13.45 13.47 -0.60
CA LEU A 482 -12.00 13.51 -0.71
C LEU A 482 -11.41 14.90 -0.37
N ASN A 483 -12.15 15.98 -0.61
CA ASN A 483 -11.72 17.33 -0.24
C ASN A 483 -11.73 17.57 1.27
N ASN A 484 -12.73 17.05 1.99
CA ASN A 484 -12.79 17.15 3.45
C ASN A 484 -11.70 16.32 4.12
N PHE A 485 -11.41 15.14 3.55
CA PHE A 485 -10.25 14.34 3.94
C PHE A 485 -8.98 15.19 3.84
N PHE A 486 -8.70 15.73 2.65
CA PHE A 486 -7.47 16.47 2.41
C PHE A 486 -7.37 17.71 3.29
N ASN A 487 -8.43 18.51 3.46
CA ASN A 487 -8.38 19.66 4.38
C ASN A 487 -7.91 19.25 5.78
N THR A 488 -8.53 18.20 6.34
CA THR A 488 -8.17 17.73 7.68
C THR A 488 -6.76 17.13 7.72
N PHE A 489 -6.38 16.37 6.70
CA PHE A 489 -5.03 15.82 6.56
C PHE A 489 -3.97 16.92 6.50
N CYS A 490 -4.23 17.98 5.74
CA CYS A 490 -3.33 19.12 5.59
C CYS A 490 -3.13 19.84 6.92
N ASP A 491 -4.19 20.08 7.69
CA ASP A 491 -4.09 20.66 9.03
C ASP A 491 -3.23 19.81 9.97
N ILE A 492 -3.40 18.49 9.92
CA ILE A 492 -2.63 17.54 10.74
C ILE A 492 -1.14 17.61 10.37
N ARG A 493 -0.81 17.58 9.08
CA ARG A 493 0.59 17.65 8.62
C ARG A 493 1.23 18.99 8.98
N VAL A 494 0.54 20.11 8.76
CA VAL A 494 1.06 21.45 9.09
C VAL A 494 1.37 21.57 10.59
N LYS A 495 0.44 21.14 11.46
CA LYS A 495 0.65 21.10 12.91
C LYS A 495 1.83 20.20 13.29
N HIS A 496 1.96 19.04 12.65
CA HIS A 496 3.08 18.14 12.89
C HIS A 496 4.42 18.80 12.52
N VAL A 497 4.53 19.46 11.37
CA VAL A 497 5.77 20.14 10.96
C VAL A 497 6.15 21.23 11.97
N GLU A 498 5.19 22.05 12.42
CA GLU A 498 5.44 23.09 13.43
C GLU A 498 5.91 22.48 14.76
N CYS A 499 5.21 21.46 15.25
CA CYS A 499 5.54 20.74 16.47
C CYS A 499 6.93 20.09 16.39
N ASP A 500 7.15 19.26 15.38
CA ASP A 500 8.35 18.44 15.28
C ASP A 500 9.59 19.30 15.03
N THR A 501 9.54 20.31 14.16
CA THR A 501 10.71 21.17 13.90
C THR A 501 11.13 21.98 15.14
N SER A 502 10.18 22.37 15.99
CA SER A 502 10.47 23.03 17.27
C SER A 502 10.98 22.07 18.36
N ALA A 503 10.81 20.75 18.19
CA ALA A 503 11.24 19.74 19.16
C ALA A 503 12.75 19.45 19.14
N TRP A 504 13.49 20.01 18.18
CA TRP A 504 14.90 19.71 17.90
C TRP A 504 15.85 20.87 18.22
N THR A 505 15.51 21.74 19.18
CA THR A 505 16.33 22.92 19.56
C THR A 505 17.75 22.60 20.02
N SER A 506 18.04 21.35 20.40
CA SER A 506 19.38 20.89 20.79
C SER A 506 20.25 20.44 19.61
N CYS A 507 19.68 20.31 18.40
CA CYS A 507 20.40 19.94 17.20
C CYS A 507 21.07 21.15 16.52
N ASP A 508 21.98 20.88 15.60
CA ASP A 508 22.55 21.91 14.73
C ASP A 508 21.43 22.65 13.98
N PRO A 509 21.37 24.01 14.03
CA PRO A 509 20.31 24.77 13.38
C PRO A 509 20.17 24.53 11.88
N LYS A 510 21.25 24.24 11.16
CA LYS A 510 21.20 23.90 9.74
C LYS A 510 20.56 22.54 9.51
N ALA A 511 20.86 21.57 10.35
CA ALA A 511 20.23 20.25 10.28
C ALA A 511 18.72 20.33 10.58
N VAL A 512 18.32 21.16 11.54
CA VAL A 512 16.90 21.44 11.83
C VAL A 512 16.23 22.15 10.67
N ASP A 513 16.90 23.13 10.05
CA ASP A 513 16.40 23.80 8.84
C ASP A 513 16.23 22.82 7.67
N LEU A 514 17.20 21.92 7.44
CA LEU A 514 17.11 20.88 6.41
C LEU A 514 15.94 19.93 6.69
N LYS A 515 15.73 19.51 7.95
CA LYS A 515 14.58 18.69 8.35
C LYS A 515 13.26 19.43 8.14
N ARG A 516 13.18 20.71 8.51
CA ARG A 516 12.00 21.55 8.22
C ARG A 516 11.71 21.60 6.73
N LYS A 517 12.73 21.86 5.89
CA LYS A 517 12.58 21.86 4.43
C LYS A 517 12.09 20.49 3.93
N PHE A 518 12.68 19.40 4.41
CA PHE A 518 12.25 18.05 4.08
C PHE A 518 10.77 17.81 4.42
N GLU A 519 10.36 18.07 5.67
CA GLU A 519 8.97 17.88 6.11
C GLU A 519 7.98 18.78 5.34
N CYS A 520 8.39 20.01 5.02
CA CYS A 520 7.61 20.93 4.21
C CYS A 520 7.42 20.43 2.77
N HIS A 521 8.41 19.76 2.18
CA HIS A 521 8.26 19.19 0.83
C HIS A 521 7.48 17.86 0.84
N LEU A 522 7.36 17.20 2.00
CA LEU A 522 6.45 16.07 2.21
C LEU A 522 4.97 16.48 2.29
N ILE A 523 4.67 17.77 2.45
CA ILE A 523 3.29 18.27 2.41
C ILE A 523 2.79 18.16 0.96
N PRO A 524 1.68 17.46 0.69
CA PRO A 524 1.12 17.38 -0.65
C PRO A 524 0.83 18.76 -1.25
N THR A 525 1.04 18.93 -2.55
CA THR A 525 0.77 20.21 -3.24
C THR A 525 -0.67 20.68 -3.02
N LYS A 526 -1.62 19.73 -2.92
CA LYS A 526 -3.02 20.03 -2.60
C LYS A 526 -3.18 20.75 -1.25
N CYS A 527 -2.32 20.48 -0.27
CA CYS A 527 -2.33 21.21 1.00
C CYS A 527 -1.84 22.65 0.87
N HIS A 528 -0.82 22.90 0.03
CA HIS A 528 -0.42 24.27 -0.31
C HIS A 528 -1.57 25.03 -1.00
N GLN A 529 -2.45 24.34 -1.73
CA GLN A 529 -3.60 24.97 -2.39
C GLN A 529 -4.78 25.24 -1.45
N LEU A 530 -5.02 24.37 -0.48
CA LEU A 530 -6.15 24.42 0.46
C LEU A 530 -5.85 25.31 1.67
N ASN A 531 -4.64 25.19 2.22
CA ASN A 531 -4.21 25.84 3.47
C ASN A 531 -2.96 26.70 3.28
N ALA A 532 -2.87 27.40 2.14
CA ALA A 532 -1.70 28.20 1.74
C ALA A 532 -1.14 29.06 2.89
N LYS A 533 -2.01 29.80 3.61
CA LYS A 533 -1.58 30.69 4.69
C LYS A 533 -0.85 29.98 5.82
N ASP A 534 -1.36 28.83 6.26
CA ASP A 534 -0.79 28.09 7.39
C ASP A 534 0.47 27.34 6.95
N VAL A 535 0.45 26.77 5.75
CA VAL A 535 1.62 26.12 5.17
C VAL A 535 2.74 27.15 4.95
N ASP A 536 2.47 28.30 4.34
CA ASP A 536 3.47 29.33 4.04
C ASP A 536 4.10 29.92 5.30
N LYS A 537 3.34 30.00 6.41
CA LYS A 537 3.83 30.45 7.72
C LYS A 537 4.92 29.51 8.26
N ILE A 538 4.74 28.20 8.12
CA ILE A 538 5.64 27.18 8.68
C ILE A 538 6.72 26.76 7.66
N CYS A 539 6.38 26.84 6.38
CA CYS A 539 7.19 26.44 5.23
C CYS A 539 7.52 27.62 4.31
N PRO A 540 8.24 28.65 4.80
CA PRO A 540 8.50 29.89 4.06
C PRO A 540 9.37 29.71 2.81
N VAL A 541 10.02 28.55 2.64
CA VAL A 541 10.82 28.23 1.45
C VAL A 541 9.98 27.50 0.39
N ALA A 542 8.95 26.76 0.79
CA ALA A 542 8.05 26.09 -0.16
C ALA A 542 7.10 27.08 -0.86
N SER A 543 6.82 28.21 -0.23
CA SER A 543 5.97 29.29 -0.75
C SER A 543 6.66 30.21 -1.78
N GLN A 544 7.99 30.10 -1.94
CA GLN A 544 8.72 30.87 -2.95
C GLN A 544 8.60 30.31 -4.36
N VAL A 545 8.09 29.08 -4.52
CA VAL A 545 7.53 28.71 -5.82
C VAL A 545 6.08 29.19 -5.86
N LYS A 546 5.91 30.51 -5.96
CA LYS A 546 4.64 31.05 -6.46
C LYS A 546 4.44 30.41 -7.83
N PRO A 547 3.37 29.62 -8.06
CA PRO A 547 3.13 29.00 -9.36
C PRO A 547 3.22 30.05 -10.48
N HIS A 548 2.71 31.25 -10.23
CA HIS A 548 2.75 32.39 -11.15
C HIS A 548 4.14 32.90 -11.54
N LEU A 549 5.14 32.89 -10.66
CA LEU A 549 6.48 33.38 -11.00
C LEU A 549 7.25 32.39 -11.87
N CYS A 550 6.88 31.11 -11.82
CA CYS A 550 7.52 30.07 -12.59
C CYS A 550 6.74 29.67 -13.86
N VAL A 551 5.47 30.06 -13.99
CA VAL A 551 4.64 29.82 -15.18
C VAL A 551 5.32 30.31 -16.46
N ASP A 552 5.84 31.54 -16.45
CA ASP A 552 6.42 32.14 -17.64
C ASP A 552 7.78 31.51 -17.95
N ASP A 553 8.62 31.29 -16.94
CA ASP A 553 9.90 30.58 -17.08
C ASP A 553 9.72 29.13 -17.53
N MET A 554 8.64 28.47 -17.09
CA MET A 554 8.29 27.11 -17.49
C MET A 554 7.81 27.09 -18.93
N LYS A 555 6.88 27.99 -19.31
CA LYS A 555 6.41 28.11 -20.70
C LYS A 555 7.59 28.38 -21.62
N GLU A 556 8.41 29.36 -21.29
CA GLU A 556 9.59 29.74 -22.07
C GLU A 556 10.63 28.62 -22.08
N GLY A 557 10.83 27.91 -20.97
CA GLY A 557 11.69 26.74 -20.88
C GLY A 557 11.21 25.59 -21.76
N ILE A 558 9.90 25.35 -21.86
CA ILE A 558 9.32 24.34 -22.76
C ILE A 558 9.50 24.82 -24.20
N LYS A 559 9.25 26.10 -24.51
CA LYS A 559 9.47 26.66 -25.85
C LYS A 559 10.92 26.48 -26.30
N ASN A 560 11.88 26.87 -25.46
CA ASN A 560 13.31 26.71 -25.70
C ASN A 560 13.70 25.24 -25.87
N CYS A 561 13.08 24.36 -25.08
CA CYS A 561 13.28 22.93 -25.17
C CYS A 561 12.87 22.38 -26.54
N ILE A 562 11.68 22.75 -27.01
CA ILE A 562 11.13 22.29 -28.29
C ILE A 562 11.88 22.92 -29.48
N ALA A 563 12.20 24.21 -29.39
CA ALA A 563 12.94 24.95 -30.41
C ALA A 563 14.34 24.35 -30.66
N LYS A 564 15.00 23.81 -29.62
CA LYS A 564 16.30 23.13 -29.73
C LYS A 564 16.31 21.98 -30.74
N TYR A 565 15.16 21.35 -30.98
CA TYR A 565 15.02 20.23 -31.91
C TYR A 565 14.40 20.65 -33.26
N ASN A 566 14.44 21.96 -33.58
CA ASN A 566 13.88 22.53 -34.81
C ASN A 566 12.39 22.21 -35.00
N ILE A 567 11.64 22.16 -33.89
CA ILE A 567 10.19 22.07 -33.84
C ILE A 567 9.68 23.46 -33.45
N ASP A 568 8.67 23.96 -34.16
CA ASP A 568 8.06 25.24 -33.82
C ASP A 568 7.36 25.13 -32.45
N PRO A 569 7.83 25.87 -31.43
CA PRO A 569 7.32 25.73 -30.08
C PRO A 569 5.89 26.26 -29.92
N GLU A 570 5.48 27.25 -30.73
CA GLU A 570 4.10 27.75 -30.71
C GLU A 570 3.16 26.73 -31.33
N VAL A 571 3.57 26.09 -32.42
CA VAL A 571 2.79 25.00 -33.03
C VAL A 571 2.69 23.81 -32.08
N PHE A 572 3.79 23.42 -31.43
CA PHE A 572 3.78 22.32 -30.46
C PHE A 572 2.89 22.64 -29.27
N LEU A 573 3.09 23.80 -28.63
CA LEU A 573 2.28 24.20 -27.48
C LEU A 573 0.83 24.34 -27.89
N VAL A 574 0.47 24.96 -29.00
CA VAL A 574 -0.93 25.06 -29.45
C VAL A 574 -1.53 23.67 -29.73
N ASN A 575 -0.80 22.75 -30.34
CA ASN A 575 -1.34 21.41 -30.64
C ASN A 575 -1.42 20.48 -29.43
N VAL A 576 -0.58 20.72 -28.41
CA VAL A 576 -0.63 19.98 -27.14
C VAL A 576 -1.59 20.64 -26.15
N THR A 577 -1.78 21.97 -26.23
CA THR A 577 -2.58 22.78 -25.30
C THR A 577 -4.01 23.07 -25.73
N HIS A 578 -4.23 23.25 -27.02
CA HIS A 578 -5.53 23.53 -27.58
C HIS A 578 -6.01 22.33 -28.38
N ASP A 579 -7.32 22.07 -28.30
CA ASP A 579 -8.13 21.08 -29.05
C ASP A 579 -8.04 21.33 -30.57
N ARG A 580 -6.84 21.23 -31.15
CA ARG A 580 -6.65 21.34 -32.58
C ARG A 580 -6.52 19.95 -33.12
N SER A 581 -7.56 19.53 -33.83
CA SER A 581 -7.72 18.32 -34.64
C SER A 581 -6.52 17.90 -35.51
N LYS A 582 -5.52 18.77 -35.68
CA LYS A 582 -4.23 18.45 -36.28
C LYS A 582 -3.34 17.81 -35.23
N MET A 583 -3.30 16.47 -35.24
CA MET A 583 -2.31 15.69 -34.49
C MET A 583 -0.91 16.33 -34.66
N ILE A 584 -0.28 16.82 -33.59
CA ILE A 584 1.11 17.33 -33.44
C ILE A 584 1.65 18.38 -34.47
N GLY A 585 1.01 18.62 -35.60
CA GLY A 585 1.45 19.56 -36.64
C GLY A 585 1.57 18.91 -38.02
N ASP A 586 2.42 19.48 -38.87
CA ASP A 586 2.75 18.91 -40.18
C ASP A 586 3.63 17.64 -40.02
N PRO A 587 3.50 16.63 -40.91
CA PRO A 587 4.33 15.42 -40.92
C PRO A 587 5.83 15.65 -40.76
N SER A 588 6.39 16.73 -41.33
CA SER A 588 7.81 17.03 -41.19
C SER A 588 8.23 17.31 -39.73
N ASN A 589 7.40 18.06 -38.98
CA ASN A 589 7.66 18.37 -37.57
C ASN A 589 7.43 17.15 -36.68
N ALA A 590 6.38 16.38 -36.95
CA ALA A 590 6.14 15.14 -36.21
C ALA A 590 7.28 14.12 -36.42
N ARG A 591 7.85 14.02 -37.63
CA ARG A 591 9.00 13.16 -37.91
C ARG A 591 10.24 13.58 -37.11
N LYS A 592 10.49 14.89 -36.98
CA LYS A 592 11.58 15.42 -36.12
C LYS A 592 11.32 15.09 -34.66
N LEU A 593 10.11 15.36 -34.16
CA LEU A 593 9.72 15.02 -32.80
C LEU A 593 9.92 13.54 -32.51
N CYS A 594 9.48 12.64 -33.39
CA CYS A 594 9.63 11.20 -33.20
C CYS A 594 11.08 10.71 -33.20
N ARG A 595 11.94 11.36 -33.98
CA ARG A 595 13.38 11.08 -33.98
C ARG A 595 14.03 11.44 -32.64
N ASP A 596 13.65 12.59 -32.09
CA ASP A 596 14.30 13.18 -30.92
C ASP A 596 13.45 13.07 -29.63
N LYS A 597 12.40 12.23 -29.62
CA LYS A 597 11.38 12.21 -28.57
C LYS A 597 11.94 12.01 -27.16
N ALA A 598 12.91 11.12 -26.99
CA ALA A 598 13.54 10.87 -25.69
C ALA A 598 14.28 12.11 -25.15
N GLU A 599 14.93 12.85 -26.05
CA GLU A 599 15.67 14.07 -25.73
C GLU A 599 14.75 15.25 -25.46
N VAL A 600 13.64 15.34 -26.19
CA VAL A 600 12.53 16.27 -25.91
C VAL A 600 11.91 15.99 -24.55
N TYR A 601 11.56 14.73 -24.24
CA TYR A 601 10.97 14.34 -22.95
C TYR A 601 11.89 14.67 -21.79
N ARG A 602 13.17 14.31 -21.90
CA ARG A 602 14.20 14.62 -20.90
C ARG A 602 14.29 16.12 -20.64
N CYS A 603 14.28 16.91 -21.70
CA CYS A 603 14.37 18.35 -21.62
C CYS A 603 13.09 18.99 -21.06
N MET A 604 11.90 18.51 -21.43
CA MET A 604 10.63 18.94 -20.83
C MET A 604 10.59 18.63 -19.34
N HIS A 605 10.97 17.41 -18.92
CA HIS A 605 11.07 17.06 -17.50
C HIS A 605 12.05 17.96 -16.76
N GLN A 606 13.23 18.22 -17.33
CA GLN A 606 14.19 19.13 -16.70
C GLN A 606 13.65 20.56 -16.54
N THR A 607 12.81 21.02 -17.47
CA THR A 607 12.13 22.31 -17.34
C THR A 607 11.05 22.27 -16.26
N LEU A 608 10.21 21.23 -16.25
CA LEU A 608 9.14 21.07 -15.25
C LEU A 608 9.72 20.88 -13.84
N ASP A 609 10.81 20.14 -13.69
CA ASP A 609 11.50 19.89 -12.42
C ASP A 609 12.05 21.18 -11.78
N LYS A 610 12.37 22.20 -12.60
CA LYS A 610 12.81 23.52 -12.10
C LYS A 610 11.66 24.31 -11.46
N CYS A 611 10.44 23.84 -11.65
CA CYS A 611 9.23 24.56 -11.33
C CYS A 611 8.36 23.73 -10.39
N ALA A 612 8.52 23.92 -9.08
CA ALA A 612 7.65 23.22 -8.13
C ALA A 612 6.18 23.57 -8.39
N GLY A 613 5.31 22.56 -8.44
CA GLY A 613 3.91 22.77 -8.82
C GLY A 613 3.64 22.78 -10.33
N ALA A 614 4.66 22.60 -11.19
CA ALA A 614 4.47 22.60 -12.64
C ALA A 614 3.59 21.47 -13.15
N VAL A 615 3.66 20.29 -12.55
CA VAL A 615 2.80 19.16 -12.93
C VAL A 615 1.35 19.51 -12.64
N GLU A 616 1.07 20.06 -11.47
CA GLU A 616 -0.27 20.45 -11.04
C GLU A 616 -0.80 21.65 -11.84
N LEU A 617 0.08 22.55 -12.23
CA LEU A 617 -0.24 23.67 -13.12
C LEU A 617 -0.53 23.20 -14.55
N LEU A 618 0.26 22.25 -15.06
CA LEU A 618 -0.03 21.58 -16.33
C LEU A 618 -1.39 20.89 -16.23
N GLU A 619 -1.66 20.16 -15.16
CA GLU A 619 -2.95 19.50 -14.93
C GLU A 619 -4.10 20.51 -14.91
N HIS A 620 -3.87 21.65 -14.28
CA HIS A 620 -4.82 22.76 -14.27
C HIS A 620 -5.10 23.33 -15.66
N TRP A 621 -4.10 23.30 -16.55
CA TRP A 621 -4.25 23.71 -17.95
C TRP A 621 -4.79 22.61 -18.87
N GLY A 622 -5.12 21.43 -18.33
CA GLY A 622 -5.58 20.32 -19.17
C GLY A 622 -4.46 19.37 -19.63
N HIS A 623 -3.25 19.46 -19.06
CA HIS A 623 -2.09 18.65 -19.41
C HIS A 623 -1.66 17.69 -18.32
N GLN A 624 -1.44 16.43 -18.70
CA GLN A 624 -0.70 15.48 -17.89
C GLN A 624 0.52 15.08 -18.70
N GLN A 625 1.72 15.36 -18.20
CA GLN A 625 2.97 15.24 -18.96
C GLN A 625 3.19 13.81 -19.46
N ASP A 626 2.87 12.82 -18.63
CA ASP A 626 2.90 11.39 -18.96
C ASP A 626 1.89 11.04 -20.07
N LYS A 627 0.67 11.60 -20.02
CA LYS A 627 -0.34 11.42 -21.08
C LYS A 627 0.14 11.99 -22.42
N VAL A 628 0.77 13.16 -22.40
CA VAL A 628 1.38 13.77 -23.60
C VAL A 628 2.48 12.88 -24.17
N GLN A 629 3.36 12.35 -23.33
CA GLN A 629 4.42 11.42 -23.75
C GLN A 629 3.85 10.13 -24.33
N ASN A 630 2.86 9.53 -23.68
CA ASN A 630 2.19 8.32 -24.17
C ASN A 630 1.50 8.58 -25.52
N GLY A 631 0.87 9.75 -25.68
CA GLY A 631 0.27 10.16 -26.95
C GLY A 631 1.31 10.33 -28.05
N ILE A 632 2.44 10.99 -27.77
CA ILE A 632 3.55 11.14 -28.73
C ILE A 632 4.13 9.76 -29.08
N ASP A 633 4.35 8.88 -28.11
CA ASP A 633 4.84 7.52 -28.36
C ASP A 633 3.90 6.74 -29.27
N LEU A 634 2.59 6.76 -28.99
CA LEU A 634 1.58 6.15 -29.83
C LEU A 634 1.63 6.67 -31.28
N LEU A 635 1.76 7.99 -31.46
CA LEU A 635 1.86 8.58 -32.80
C LEU A 635 3.15 8.17 -33.52
N CYS A 636 4.28 8.16 -32.82
CA CYS A 636 5.56 7.79 -33.40
C CYS A 636 5.62 6.32 -33.79
N ASP A 637 5.00 5.44 -33.01
CA ASP A 637 4.91 4.01 -33.31
C ASP A 637 3.96 3.73 -34.49
N ASN A 638 3.08 4.69 -34.81
CA ASN A 638 2.10 4.61 -35.90
C ASN A 638 2.27 5.74 -36.94
N PHE A 639 3.52 6.18 -37.17
CA PHE A 639 3.81 7.41 -37.91
C PHE A 639 3.20 7.47 -39.32
N ASP A 640 3.23 6.36 -40.09
CA ASP A 640 2.65 6.34 -41.44
C ASP A 640 1.12 6.52 -41.42
N SER A 641 0.45 5.93 -40.43
CA SER A 641 -1.00 6.11 -40.24
C SER A 641 -1.31 7.54 -39.82
N TYR A 642 -0.43 8.18 -39.05
CA TYR A 642 -0.51 9.60 -38.72
C TYR A 642 -0.38 10.49 -39.96
N VAL A 643 0.56 10.23 -40.87
CA VAL A 643 0.71 11.01 -42.12
C VAL A 643 -0.57 10.92 -42.96
N ALA A 644 -1.10 9.70 -43.15
CA ALA A 644 -2.35 9.50 -43.87
C ALA A 644 -3.54 10.17 -43.16
N GLY A 645 -3.54 10.17 -41.82
CA GLY A 645 -4.56 10.85 -41.02
C GLY A 645 -4.50 12.37 -41.16
N PHE A 646 -3.30 12.95 -41.22
CA PHE A 646 -3.10 14.37 -41.45
C PHE A 646 -3.69 14.81 -42.80
N GLU A 647 -3.39 14.08 -43.87
CA GLU A 647 -3.96 14.33 -45.20
C GLU A 647 -5.49 14.24 -45.18
N CYS A 648 -6.05 13.22 -44.52
CA CYS A 648 -7.50 13.08 -44.39
C CYS A 648 -8.15 14.22 -43.60
N SER A 649 -7.53 14.65 -42.49
CA SER A 649 -8.04 15.75 -41.66
C SER A 649 -8.11 17.05 -42.45
N SER A 650 -7.15 17.30 -43.34
CA SER A 650 -7.13 18.48 -44.21
C SER A 650 -8.34 18.54 -45.16
N GLN A 651 -8.80 17.37 -45.64
CA GLN A 651 -9.98 17.25 -46.50
C GLN A 651 -11.30 17.37 -45.73
N SER A 652 -11.29 17.07 -44.42
CA SER A 652 -12.43 17.25 -43.50
C SER A 652 -12.59 18.70 -43.01
N GLY A 653 -11.77 19.62 -43.54
CA GLY A 653 -11.52 20.96 -43.03
C GLY A 653 -12.73 21.78 -42.57
N PRO A 654 -13.84 21.93 -43.32
CA PRO A 654 -14.96 22.78 -42.88
C PRO A 654 -15.65 22.29 -41.61
N SER A 655 -16.03 21.00 -41.56
CA SER A 655 -16.75 20.42 -40.41
C SER A 655 -15.87 20.34 -39.17
N VAL A 656 -14.61 19.94 -39.35
CA VAL A 656 -13.61 19.89 -38.27
C VAL A 656 -13.34 21.31 -37.72
N ARG A 657 -13.18 22.33 -38.60
CA ARG A 657 -13.01 23.73 -38.16
C ARG A 657 -14.23 24.24 -37.39
N SER A 658 -15.44 23.82 -37.75
CA SER A 658 -16.65 24.16 -37.00
C SER A 658 -16.63 23.57 -35.59
N CYS A 659 -16.22 22.30 -35.44
CA CYS A 659 -16.05 21.67 -34.13
C CYS A 659 -15.00 22.37 -33.25
N ILE A 660 -13.86 22.76 -33.85
CA ILE A 660 -12.80 23.51 -33.15
C ILE A 660 -13.32 24.88 -32.70
N SER A 661 -13.92 25.65 -33.60
CA SER A 661 -14.42 26.99 -33.27
C SER A 661 -15.48 26.94 -32.16
N LYS A 662 -16.35 25.93 -32.18
CA LYS A 662 -17.33 25.71 -31.10
C LYS A 662 -16.64 25.41 -29.76
N SER A 663 -15.63 24.54 -29.74
CA SER A 663 -14.85 24.23 -28.53
C SER A 663 -14.10 25.46 -28.01
N GLU A 664 -13.41 26.20 -28.88
CA GLU A 664 -12.68 27.43 -28.52
C GLU A 664 -13.62 28.48 -27.92
N ASN A 665 -14.82 28.65 -28.51
CA ASN A 665 -15.85 29.55 -27.97
C ASN A 665 -16.34 29.09 -26.60
N SER A 666 -16.67 27.80 -26.43
CA SER A 666 -17.11 27.25 -25.15
C SER A 666 -16.02 27.35 -24.07
N MET A 667 -14.75 27.13 -24.43
CA MET A 667 -13.62 27.24 -23.52
C MET A 667 -13.38 28.70 -23.10
N THR A 668 -13.47 29.63 -24.06
CA THR A 668 -13.38 31.08 -23.79
C THR A 668 -14.49 31.55 -22.85
N GLN A 669 -15.72 31.08 -23.07
CA GLN A 669 -16.85 31.35 -22.17
C GLN A 669 -16.62 30.76 -20.79
N LEU A 670 -16.10 29.53 -20.70
CA LEU A 670 -15.80 28.88 -19.42
C LEU A 670 -14.75 29.68 -18.64
N VAL A 671 -13.64 30.07 -19.27
CA VAL A 671 -12.58 30.86 -18.62
C VAL A 671 -13.11 32.23 -18.17
N SER A 672 -13.90 32.89 -19.02
CA SER A 672 -14.50 34.20 -18.69
C SER A 672 -15.48 34.11 -17.52
N LYS A 673 -16.35 33.09 -17.52
CA LYS A 673 -17.36 32.85 -16.47
C LYS A 673 -16.72 32.61 -15.11
N HIS A 674 -15.57 31.96 -15.06
CA HIS A 674 -14.91 31.62 -13.82
C HIS A 674 -13.89 32.64 -13.34
N GLY A 675 -13.74 33.81 -13.96
CA GLY A 675 -12.85 34.89 -13.47
C GLY A 675 -11.38 34.76 -13.86
N GLY A 676 -11.08 34.02 -14.94
CA GLY A 676 -9.72 33.69 -15.36
C GLY A 676 -9.22 32.36 -14.77
N MET A 677 -8.00 31.96 -15.14
CA MET A 677 -7.44 30.68 -14.71
C MET A 677 -7.19 30.61 -13.19
N GLU A 678 -7.05 31.72 -12.48
CA GLU A 678 -6.70 31.76 -11.06
C GLU A 678 -7.82 31.32 -10.11
N THR A 679 -9.08 31.47 -10.52
CA THR A 679 -10.29 31.23 -9.72
C THR A 679 -10.95 29.87 -10.02
N SER A 680 -10.35 29.06 -10.88
CA SER A 680 -10.89 27.79 -11.38
C SER A 680 -10.67 26.56 -10.47
N LYS A 681 -10.42 26.77 -9.17
CA LYS A 681 -10.41 25.69 -8.16
C LYS A 681 -11.79 25.04 -7.95
N ASP A 682 -12.85 25.61 -8.52
CA ASP A 682 -14.22 25.10 -8.45
C ASP A 682 -14.35 23.76 -9.20
N ALA A 683 -14.89 22.74 -8.53
CA ALA A 683 -15.26 21.46 -9.14
C ALA A 683 -16.20 21.66 -10.34
N GLY A 684 -17.00 22.74 -10.34
CA GLY A 684 -17.85 23.14 -11.45
C GLY A 684 -17.09 23.55 -12.71
N TYR A 685 -15.92 24.19 -12.58
CA TYR A 685 -15.07 24.53 -13.74
C TYR A 685 -14.57 23.26 -14.42
N PHE A 686 -13.96 22.35 -13.65
CA PHE A 686 -13.39 21.11 -14.20
C PHE A 686 -14.44 20.22 -14.84
N LYS A 687 -15.63 20.10 -14.24
CA LYS A 687 -16.72 19.33 -14.86
C LYS A 687 -17.13 19.93 -16.22
N GLN A 688 -17.28 21.25 -16.31
CA GLN A 688 -17.59 21.92 -17.58
C GLN A 688 -16.44 21.79 -18.59
N PHE A 689 -15.19 21.93 -18.15
CA PHE A 689 -14.00 21.72 -18.98
C PHE A 689 -14.00 20.32 -19.61
N CYS A 690 -14.17 19.28 -18.78
CA CYS A 690 -14.21 17.90 -19.25
C CYS A 690 -15.39 17.65 -20.21
N ALA A 691 -16.57 18.23 -19.94
CA ALA A 691 -17.71 18.13 -20.84
C ALA A 691 -17.43 18.77 -22.21
N ILE A 692 -16.83 19.97 -22.24
CA ILE A 692 -16.44 20.66 -23.49
C ILE A 692 -15.43 19.82 -24.28
N LYS A 693 -14.42 19.27 -23.60
CA LYS A 693 -13.42 18.38 -24.23
C LYS A 693 -14.06 17.13 -24.85
N MET A 694 -14.97 16.48 -24.12
CA MET A 694 -15.66 15.29 -24.63
C MET A 694 -16.60 15.61 -25.80
N GLU A 695 -17.31 16.73 -25.73
CA GLU A 695 -18.16 17.21 -26.83
C GLU A 695 -17.34 17.52 -28.08
N HIS A 696 -16.19 18.19 -27.91
CA HIS A 696 -15.27 18.48 -29.01
C HIS A 696 -14.75 17.20 -29.66
N LEU A 697 -14.27 16.25 -28.85
CA LEU A 697 -13.77 14.97 -29.34
C LEU A 697 -14.83 14.21 -30.15
N GLN A 698 -16.07 14.15 -29.65
CA GLN A 698 -17.18 13.50 -30.36
C GLN A 698 -17.50 14.21 -31.69
N CYS A 699 -17.50 15.54 -31.70
CA CYS A 699 -17.73 16.34 -32.89
C CYS A 699 -16.64 16.09 -33.94
N ASP A 700 -15.37 16.13 -33.53
CA ASP A 700 -14.21 15.96 -34.41
C ASP A 700 -14.15 14.55 -35.01
N LEU A 701 -14.35 13.52 -34.19
CA LEU A 701 -14.42 12.13 -34.66
C LEU A 701 -15.59 11.93 -35.64
N SER A 702 -16.76 12.51 -35.37
CA SER A 702 -17.91 12.42 -36.26
C SER A 702 -17.67 13.12 -37.61
N ALA A 703 -17.01 14.28 -37.58
CA ALA A 703 -16.66 15.04 -38.77
C ALA A 703 -15.66 14.28 -39.67
N MET A 704 -14.71 13.55 -39.08
CA MET A 704 -13.70 12.79 -39.81
C MET A 704 -14.17 11.41 -40.28
N LYS A 705 -15.12 10.78 -39.57
CA LYS A 705 -15.57 9.40 -39.84
C LYS A 705 -16.06 9.15 -41.27
N SER A 706 -16.62 10.16 -41.94
CA SER A 706 -17.12 10.03 -43.32
C SER A 706 -16.03 10.09 -44.39
N LYS A 707 -14.81 10.57 -44.04
CA LYS A 707 -13.73 10.82 -44.99
C LYS A 707 -12.48 9.99 -44.73
N CYS A 708 -12.27 9.55 -43.49
CA CYS A 708 -11.08 8.82 -43.10
C CYS A 708 -11.31 7.32 -43.00
N SER A 709 -10.27 6.55 -43.31
CA SER A 709 -10.29 5.10 -43.11
C SER A 709 -10.43 4.74 -41.63
N GLU A 710 -10.96 3.54 -41.36
CA GLU A 710 -11.17 3.05 -39.99
C GLU A 710 -9.88 3.03 -39.16
N GLY A 711 -8.74 2.62 -39.74
CA GLY A 711 -7.45 2.61 -39.04
C GLY A 711 -6.97 4.03 -38.65
N ILE A 712 -7.21 5.03 -39.51
CA ILE A 712 -6.91 6.44 -39.21
C ILE A 712 -7.81 6.94 -38.08
N MET A 713 -9.12 6.68 -38.19
CA MET A 713 -10.08 7.05 -37.15
C MET A 713 -9.72 6.44 -35.81
N GLY A 714 -9.36 5.15 -35.82
CA GLY A 714 -8.96 4.44 -34.62
C GLY A 714 -7.66 4.94 -33.99
N LEU A 715 -6.65 5.30 -34.79
CA LEU A 715 -5.44 5.95 -34.27
C LEU A 715 -5.77 7.30 -33.64
N LYS A 716 -6.62 8.10 -34.29
CA LYS A 716 -7.05 9.38 -33.73
C LYS A 716 -7.82 9.21 -32.43
N THR A 717 -8.78 8.30 -32.39
CA THR A 717 -9.52 8.01 -31.16
C THR A 717 -8.58 7.59 -30.03
N GLU A 718 -7.64 6.68 -30.28
CA GLU A 718 -6.69 6.24 -29.24
C GLU A 718 -5.77 7.38 -28.78
N PHE A 719 -5.28 8.21 -29.70
CA PHE A 719 -4.44 9.35 -29.37
C PHE A 719 -5.17 10.36 -28.49
N GLU A 720 -6.34 10.82 -28.91
CA GLU A 720 -7.12 11.81 -28.14
C GLU A 720 -7.54 11.24 -26.77
N CYS A 721 -7.95 9.98 -26.72
CA CYS A 721 -8.28 9.30 -25.46
C CYS A 721 -7.09 9.13 -24.53
N THR A 722 -5.88 8.98 -25.08
CA THR A 722 -4.64 8.94 -24.30
C THR A 722 -4.34 10.30 -23.66
N LEU A 723 -4.75 11.41 -24.30
CA LEU A 723 -4.55 12.77 -23.78
C LEU A 723 -5.62 13.19 -22.76
N ILE A 724 -6.71 12.44 -22.61
CA ILE A 724 -7.75 12.75 -21.61
C ILE A 724 -7.16 12.59 -20.21
N GLN A 725 -7.26 13.65 -19.41
CA GLN A 725 -6.81 13.65 -18.03
C GLN A 725 -7.61 12.68 -17.16
N ASP A 726 -6.96 12.08 -16.18
CA ASP A 726 -7.62 11.13 -15.26
C ASP A 726 -8.82 11.75 -14.54
N ARG A 727 -8.76 13.05 -14.24
CA ARG A 727 -9.86 13.80 -13.63
C ARG A 727 -11.09 13.87 -14.53
N CYS A 728 -10.91 13.95 -15.86
CA CYS A 728 -12.01 13.92 -16.82
C CYS A 728 -12.59 12.52 -17.02
N ILE A 729 -11.77 11.47 -16.89
CA ILE A 729 -12.25 10.08 -16.87
C ILE A 729 -13.26 9.88 -15.73
N GLY A 730 -12.98 10.44 -14.55
CA GLY A 730 -13.89 10.41 -13.42
C GLY A 730 -15.15 11.26 -13.62
N ALA A 731 -15.00 12.51 -14.11
CA ALA A 731 -16.09 13.46 -14.25
C ALA A 731 -17.09 13.10 -15.37
N GLU A 732 -16.59 12.56 -16.48
CA GLU A 732 -17.34 12.25 -17.70
C GLU A 732 -17.31 10.75 -18.04
N ARG A 733 -17.34 9.91 -17.00
CA ARG A 733 -17.12 8.45 -17.10
C ARG A 733 -17.89 7.76 -18.23
N ASN A 734 -19.17 8.09 -18.40
CA ASN A 734 -20.01 7.46 -19.43
C ASN A 734 -19.60 7.91 -20.85
N SER A 735 -19.35 9.21 -21.02
CA SER A 735 -18.90 9.80 -22.29
C SER A 735 -17.52 9.24 -22.68
N VAL A 736 -16.60 9.17 -21.73
CA VAL A 736 -15.25 8.61 -21.93
C VAL A 736 -15.33 7.11 -22.24
N ALA A 737 -16.09 6.32 -21.47
CA ALA A 737 -16.23 4.89 -21.73
C ALA A 737 -16.85 4.56 -23.10
N SER A 738 -17.73 5.45 -23.60
CA SER A 738 -18.35 5.32 -24.91
C SER A 738 -17.36 5.64 -26.05
N VAL A 739 -16.63 6.75 -25.94
CA VAL A 739 -15.72 7.22 -26.99
C VAL A 739 -14.40 6.46 -26.97
N CYS A 740 -13.82 6.27 -25.78
CA CYS A 740 -12.52 5.66 -25.52
C CYS A 740 -12.61 4.15 -25.24
N ASN A 741 -13.59 3.50 -25.85
CA ASN A 741 -13.64 2.04 -25.87
C ASN A 741 -12.52 1.51 -26.76
N GLU A 742 -11.76 0.50 -26.31
CA GLU A 742 -10.66 -0.06 -27.10
C GLU A 742 -11.10 -0.59 -28.47
N ASN A 743 -12.36 -1.02 -28.61
CA ASN A 743 -12.92 -1.42 -29.89
C ASN A 743 -12.97 -0.27 -30.90
N ASN A 744 -13.05 0.97 -30.44
CA ASN A 744 -13.03 2.16 -31.31
C ASN A 744 -11.60 2.50 -31.78
N TYR A 745 -10.56 1.92 -31.19
CA TYR A 745 -9.17 2.20 -31.58
C TYR A 745 -8.77 1.52 -32.89
N ALA A 746 -9.54 0.53 -33.34
CA ALA A 746 -9.35 -0.17 -34.61
C ALA A 746 -7.87 -0.58 -34.86
N ARG A 747 -7.16 -1.04 -33.81
CA ARG A 747 -5.73 -1.36 -33.89
C ARG A 747 -5.41 -2.38 -35.00
N ALA A 748 -6.30 -3.33 -35.25
CA ALA A 748 -6.17 -4.31 -36.34
C ALA A 748 -6.27 -3.70 -37.75
N ALA A 749 -6.98 -2.57 -37.90
CA ALA A 749 -7.13 -1.86 -39.17
C ALA A 749 -5.97 -0.89 -39.46
N ARG A 750 -5.10 -0.63 -38.46
CA ARG A 750 -3.85 0.09 -38.68
C ARG A 750 -2.94 -0.83 -39.46
N LYS A 751 -2.85 -0.60 -40.77
CA LYS A 751 -1.95 -1.38 -41.63
C LYS A 751 -0.56 -1.37 -40.99
N THR A 752 0.00 -2.55 -40.74
CA THR A 752 1.45 -2.70 -40.84
C THR A 752 1.79 -2.30 -42.27
N VAL A 753 2.13 -1.03 -42.49
CA VAL A 753 2.86 -0.62 -43.68
C VAL A 753 4.18 -1.39 -43.55
N LYS A 754 4.21 -2.61 -44.10
CA LYS A 754 5.48 -3.27 -44.36
C LYS A 754 6.27 -2.23 -45.16
N PRO A 755 7.52 -1.90 -44.78
CA PRO A 755 8.38 -1.04 -45.59
C PRO A 755 8.56 -1.75 -46.94
N GLY A 756 7.65 -1.45 -47.86
CA GLY A 756 7.59 -2.00 -49.19
C GLY A 756 8.62 -1.26 -50.00
N ILE A 757 9.72 -1.96 -50.28
CA ILE A 757 10.64 -1.77 -51.40
C ILE A 757 10.04 -0.81 -52.43
N THR A 758 10.62 0.38 -52.53
CA THR A 758 10.34 1.36 -53.56
C THR A 758 10.41 0.68 -54.93
N GLY A 759 9.25 0.45 -55.53
CA GLY A 759 9.14 0.01 -56.90
C GLY A 759 9.70 1.09 -57.83
N ASN A 760 10.70 0.70 -58.61
CA ASN A 760 11.28 1.50 -59.68
C ASN A 760 10.18 2.00 -60.63
N SER A 761 9.89 3.30 -60.56
CA SER A 761 9.34 4.02 -61.70
C SER A 761 10.48 4.22 -62.70
N LYS A 762 10.25 3.73 -63.92
CA LYS A 762 11.16 3.77 -65.07
C LYS A 762 11.56 5.21 -65.39
N ASP A 763 12.86 5.47 -65.39
CA ASP A 763 13.46 6.52 -66.21
C ASP A 763 14.27 5.84 -67.32
N PRO A 764 14.01 6.14 -68.61
CA PRO A 764 14.81 5.66 -69.71
C PRO A 764 15.92 6.67 -69.99
N ASN A 765 17.19 6.29 -69.78
CA ASN A 765 18.33 6.56 -70.67
C ASN A 765 19.67 6.51 -69.91
N GLY A 766 20.47 5.47 -70.23
CA GLY A 766 21.88 5.64 -70.58
C GLY A 766 22.95 5.59 -69.48
N ALA A 767 23.61 4.43 -69.38
CA ALA A 767 25.07 4.19 -69.25
C ALA A 767 25.84 4.88 -68.09
N SER A 768 26.70 4.25 -67.27
CA SER A 768 27.67 3.19 -67.54
C SER A 768 28.29 2.66 -66.22
N ALA A 769 28.69 1.38 -66.24
CA ALA A 769 29.92 0.78 -65.68
C ALA A 769 30.17 0.59 -64.16
N MET A 770 30.31 -0.71 -63.81
CA MET A 770 31.31 -1.41 -62.96
C MET A 770 31.46 -0.99 -61.47
N SER A 771 31.38 -1.89 -60.48
CA SER A 771 32.20 -3.11 -60.29
C SER A 771 31.64 -3.94 -59.10
N SER A 772 31.24 -5.20 -59.28
CA SER A 772 31.90 -6.46 -58.86
C SER A 772 32.25 -6.58 -57.35
N VAL A 773 31.54 -7.36 -56.53
CA VAL A 773 31.58 -8.84 -56.32
C VAL A 773 32.59 -9.28 -55.24
N SER A 774 32.11 -10.12 -54.29
CA SER A 774 32.81 -11.17 -53.48
C SER A 774 32.95 -10.94 -51.97
N TYR A 775 32.85 -11.90 -51.02
CA TYR A 775 32.57 -13.35 -50.99
C TYR A 775 32.34 -13.79 -49.49
N PHE A 776 31.46 -14.80 -49.29
CA PHE A 776 31.47 -15.95 -48.36
C PHE A 776 31.95 -15.95 -46.87
N THR A 777 30.99 -16.32 -46.01
CA THR A 777 30.88 -17.43 -45.02
C THR A 777 32.09 -18.22 -44.44
N ALA A 778 32.04 -18.41 -43.10
CA ALA A 778 32.18 -19.66 -42.28
C ALA A 778 33.47 -19.98 -41.46
N VAL A 779 33.23 -20.49 -40.21
CA VAL A 779 33.97 -21.42 -39.27
C VAL A 779 33.79 -20.90 -37.81
N ILE A 780 33.05 -21.50 -36.85
CA ILE A 780 33.05 -22.79 -36.10
C ILE A 780 34.21 -22.98 -35.07
N VAL A 781 33.82 -22.97 -33.77
CA VAL A 781 34.32 -23.71 -32.56
C VAL A 781 35.62 -23.28 -31.84
N ALA A 782 35.51 -23.01 -30.52
CA ALA A 782 36.19 -23.74 -29.42
C ALA A 782 36.14 -23.05 -28.02
N PHE A 783 35.55 -23.77 -27.02
CA PHE A 783 35.86 -23.86 -25.58
C PHE A 783 35.80 -22.60 -24.67
N GLY A 784 35.46 -22.62 -23.37
CA GLY A 784 35.40 -23.67 -22.35
C GLY A 784 36.02 -23.11 -21.03
N SER A 785 35.30 -23.22 -19.91
CA SER A 785 35.51 -22.63 -18.58
C SER A 785 36.86 -22.85 -17.88
N VAL A 786 37.34 -21.88 -17.07
CA VAL A 786 38.16 -22.08 -15.84
C VAL A 786 37.86 -20.97 -14.81
N VAL A 787 38.02 -21.34 -13.55
CA VAL A 787 37.53 -20.80 -12.28
C VAL A 787 38.68 -20.20 -11.43
N LEU A 788 38.35 -19.24 -10.55
CA LEU A 788 39.04 -18.77 -9.31
C LEU A 788 40.40 -18.03 -9.40
N SER A 789 40.43 -16.78 -8.89
CA SER A 789 41.11 -16.38 -7.63
C SER A 789 41.66 -14.93 -7.58
N VAL A 790 41.20 -14.21 -6.55
CA VAL A 790 41.86 -13.13 -5.77
C VAL A 790 42.01 -11.74 -6.42
N LEU A 791 41.07 -10.85 -6.07
CA LEU A 791 41.27 -9.75 -5.12
C LEU A 791 39.95 -9.37 -4.45
#